data_AF-A0A4U3I3U1-F1
#
_entry.id   AF-A0A4U3I3U1-F1
#
_cell.length_a   1.000
_cell.length_b   1.000
_cell.length_c   1.000
_cell.angle_alpha   90.00
_cell.angle_beta   90.00
_cell.angle_gamma   90.00
#
_symmetry.space_group_name_H-M   'P 1'
#
loop_
_entity.id
_entity.type
_entity.pdbx_description
1 polymer ?
#
loop_
_entity_poly.entity_id
_entity_poly.type
_entity_poly.pdbx_seq_one_letter_code
_entity_poly.pdbx_strand_id
1 'polypeptide(L)'
;MEYDEGREITRLIAEEMLSVGTSFPKISPERLRLLAALHLTKGLILQRQYQDIFEDACSVVIEMTSKDFDDTEIRAAFNEKLKQMKDLSSSPMDREVRVKTATYLIDLFIMDSYNIPYGHPMAVAALVGSIHSTLHSHVIEIAPTTAELSMGKERIDDSSFPMIHPTSRALRSLISLKLIINQIYPYFIDGRIQAANFDDQPSFLLDSHEQFNLSTATGMSDFGEFALSHHNAARFMLVIPASNAKLGNLVQGLSPALKTRLRLDAAICFSISEARGANNDKVLLIFSQGINLMKNPHVYIDVSMSNKSLEHLDLQERAILAGHIVNIHEARDLYERWKRIPTKVATILNAQFSDGYHNVKTLCIEDEVDHGKLLKIYSPKNFIRNNRLEGNTFNITADPQAILRLLSDPLEPACVYIIGNNGAGKTRLLCELIDHIGEMDRRTVGISTGVHDRFPLGRTKQTNHFEYRGVRTSPDSISPSKLTKNVTSLAARVLVDQRMLEALKECQQCLGFATRFYFMLRPEMALDNAPKEIRLMRMSENAAENDVPEPLTHYEFGVVRPATEDQRERIVSYSSLSSGEQNINQLLLSIITTAERGTVFLVDEPEISLHLKWQQTLPRVFHLLSQRFECSFVVATHAPTLISNANDRGSHSFMLDLGKLPELSARERYSVESIILGGFGTYTPHNRAVHEACARIVAKTMGSKGSRQADQFSPLAELDEMLKKMSFSQGAYVPPGQQEDIDLIKKAATAVQLLLQDQSVVDAASEVGGVDD
;
A
#
# COMPACT_ATOMS: atom_id res chain seq x y z
N MET A 1 -2.00 8.79 6.87
CA MET A 1 -3.43 9.06 6.75
C MET A 1 -3.57 9.91 5.51
N GLU A 2 -3.93 9.33 4.37
CA GLU A 2 -4.48 10.16 3.30
C GLU A 2 -5.85 10.60 3.81
N TYR A 3 -5.93 11.87 4.20
CA TYR A 3 -7.14 12.48 4.70
C TYR A 3 -8.09 12.60 3.51
N ASP A 4 -9.28 11.98 3.56
CA ASP A 4 -10.36 12.31 2.62
C ASP A 4 -10.94 13.67 3.03
N GLU A 5 -10.22 14.73 2.64
CA GLU A 5 -10.55 16.12 2.93
C GLU A 5 -11.98 16.45 2.49
N GLY A 6 -12.43 15.88 1.37
CA GLY A 6 -13.79 16.06 0.86
C GLY A 6 -14.86 15.49 1.79
N ARG A 7 -14.65 14.29 2.33
CA ARG A 7 -15.58 13.67 3.28
C ARG A 7 -15.62 14.43 4.60
N GLU A 8 -14.48 14.88 5.10
CA GLU A 8 -14.41 15.64 6.36
C GLU A 8 -15.04 17.03 6.23
N ILE A 9 -14.79 17.74 5.12
CA ILE A 9 -15.49 18.99 4.80
C ILE A 9 -17.01 18.76 4.76
N THR A 10 -17.46 17.68 4.12
CA THR A 10 -18.89 17.33 4.03
C THR A 10 -19.48 17.10 5.42
N ARG A 11 -18.77 16.39 6.31
CA ARG A 11 -19.19 16.15 7.69
C ARG A 11 -19.29 17.45 8.49
N LEU A 12 -18.28 18.32 8.41
CA LEU A 12 -18.26 19.59 9.13
C LEU A 12 -19.38 20.53 8.68
N ILE A 13 -19.64 20.63 7.37
CA ILE A 13 -20.76 21.42 6.84
C ILE A 13 -22.10 20.85 7.32
N ALA A 14 -22.26 19.52 7.31
CA ALA A 14 -23.46 18.88 7.83
C ALA A 14 -23.66 19.20 9.32
N GLU A 15 -22.62 19.11 10.15
CA GLU A 15 -22.69 19.46 11.58
C GLU A 15 -23.06 20.93 11.80
N GLU A 16 -22.46 21.84 11.04
CA GLU A 16 -22.77 23.27 11.13
C GLU A 16 -24.22 23.56 10.72
N MET A 17 -24.74 22.88 9.68
CA MET A 17 -26.14 22.96 9.30
C MET A 17 -27.05 22.43 10.41
N LEU A 18 -26.71 21.30 11.04
CA LEU A 18 -27.50 20.72 12.13
C LEU A 18 -27.46 21.55 13.42
N SER A 19 -26.49 22.45 13.58
CA SER A 19 -26.44 23.38 14.73
C SER A 19 -27.69 24.27 14.84
N VAL A 20 -28.39 24.52 13.72
CA VAL A 20 -29.66 25.25 13.66
C VAL A 20 -30.72 24.66 14.60
N GLY A 21 -30.67 23.34 14.86
CA GLY A 21 -31.59 22.66 15.77
C GLY A 21 -31.61 23.22 17.19
N THR A 22 -30.53 23.87 17.64
CA THR A 22 -30.47 24.53 18.95
C THR A 22 -31.55 25.61 19.12
N SER A 23 -31.91 26.30 18.04
CA SER A 23 -32.98 27.31 18.01
C SER A 23 -34.38 26.71 17.86
N PHE A 24 -34.49 25.43 17.52
CA PHE A 24 -35.75 24.74 17.23
C PHE A 24 -35.89 23.41 17.99
N PRO A 25 -35.92 23.42 19.34
CA PRO A 25 -35.87 22.21 20.18
C PRO A 25 -37.08 21.28 20.02
N LYS A 26 -38.16 21.75 19.38
CA LYS A 26 -39.37 20.94 19.08
C LYS A 26 -39.16 20.00 17.88
N ILE A 27 -38.10 20.19 17.10
CA ILE A 27 -37.79 19.37 15.92
C ILE A 27 -36.77 18.31 16.33
N SER A 28 -37.12 17.04 16.15
CA SER A 28 -36.20 15.92 16.41
C SER A 28 -34.95 16.03 15.51
N PRO A 29 -33.76 15.61 15.98
CA PRO A 29 -32.53 15.61 15.20
C PRO A 29 -32.66 14.90 13.84
N GLU A 30 -33.41 13.79 13.78
CA GLU A 30 -33.68 13.04 12.54
C GLU A 30 -34.39 13.92 11.50
N ARG A 31 -35.53 14.51 11.87
CA ARG A 31 -36.27 15.45 11.00
C ARG A 31 -35.42 16.64 10.57
N LEU A 32 -34.57 17.16 11.47
CA LEU A 32 -33.70 18.28 11.15
C LEU A 32 -32.71 17.95 10.03
N ARG A 33 -32.14 16.73 10.01
CA ARG A 33 -31.28 16.26 8.90
C ARG A 33 -32.00 16.27 7.58
N LEU A 34 -33.24 15.81 7.56
CA LEU A 34 -34.04 15.74 6.35
C LEU A 34 -34.43 17.13 5.82
N LEU A 35 -34.78 18.06 6.71
CA LEU A 35 -35.02 19.47 6.37
C LEU A 35 -33.76 20.13 5.80
N ALA A 36 -32.61 19.92 6.45
CA ALA A 36 -31.33 20.44 5.98
C ALA A 36 -30.98 19.86 4.59
N ALA A 37 -31.20 18.57 4.36
CA ALA A 37 -31.02 17.93 3.05
C ALA A 37 -31.93 18.56 1.98
N LEU A 38 -33.24 18.67 2.24
CA LEU A 38 -34.19 19.32 1.32
C LEU A 38 -33.84 20.78 1.03
N HIS A 39 -33.35 21.51 2.03
CA HIS A 39 -32.87 22.87 1.85
C HIS A 39 -31.67 22.92 0.89
N LEU A 40 -30.72 22.00 1.06
CA LEU A 40 -29.54 21.88 0.21
C LEU A 40 -29.85 21.41 -1.21
N THR A 41 -30.96 20.73 -1.45
CA THR A 41 -31.39 20.31 -2.81
C THR A 41 -32.25 21.35 -3.53
N LYS A 42 -32.76 22.37 -2.81
CA LYS A 42 -33.62 23.40 -3.39
C LYS A 42 -32.89 24.22 -4.48
N GLY A 43 -33.49 24.30 -5.66
CA GLY A 43 -32.94 25.07 -6.78
C GLY A 43 -31.76 24.40 -7.48
N LEU A 44 -31.53 23.10 -7.25
CA LEU A 44 -30.63 22.32 -8.10
C LEU A 44 -31.20 22.26 -9.53
N ILE A 45 -30.37 22.60 -10.51
CA ILE A 45 -30.70 22.42 -11.93
C ILE A 45 -30.51 20.94 -12.27
N LEU A 46 -31.61 20.27 -12.62
CA LEU A 46 -31.65 18.87 -13.01
C LEU A 46 -32.05 18.74 -14.48
N GLN A 47 -31.55 17.71 -15.16
CA GLN A 47 -32.00 17.36 -16.51
C GLN A 47 -33.48 16.94 -16.47
N ARG A 48 -34.20 17.12 -17.58
CA ARG A 48 -35.65 16.88 -17.68
C ARG A 48 -36.06 15.47 -17.23
N GLN A 49 -35.24 14.46 -17.54
CA GLN A 49 -35.50 13.07 -17.16
C GLN A 49 -35.55 12.81 -15.65
N TYR A 50 -35.00 13.72 -14.84
CA TYR A 50 -34.95 13.60 -13.39
C TYR A 50 -36.03 14.42 -12.68
N GLN A 51 -36.67 15.37 -13.36
CA GLN A 51 -37.55 16.37 -12.72
C GLN A 51 -38.78 15.73 -12.07
N ASP A 52 -39.52 14.91 -12.81
CA ASP A 52 -40.76 14.30 -12.31
C ASP A 52 -40.48 13.41 -11.09
N ILE A 53 -39.43 12.58 -11.16
CA ILE A 53 -39.05 11.69 -10.06
C ILE A 53 -38.52 12.49 -8.85
N PHE A 54 -37.80 13.59 -9.09
CA PHE A 54 -37.32 14.47 -8.03
C PHE A 54 -38.49 15.15 -7.29
N GLU A 55 -39.48 15.65 -8.01
CA GLU A 55 -40.66 16.29 -7.43
C GLU A 55 -41.50 15.30 -6.63
N ASP A 56 -41.74 14.10 -7.17
CA ASP A 56 -42.44 13.02 -6.48
C ASP A 56 -41.69 12.57 -5.22
N ALA A 57 -40.38 12.38 -5.30
CA ALA A 57 -39.55 12.01 -4.15
C ALA A 57 -39.56 13.11 -3.09
N CYS A 58 -39.38 14.38 -3.48
CA CYS A 58 -39.44 15.50 -2.55
C CYS A 58 -40.80 15.61 -1.88
N SER A 59 -41.91 15.42 -2.60
CA SER A 59 -43.26 15.46 -2.03
C SER A 59 -43.42 14.45 -0.89
N VAL A 60 -43.03 13.19 -1.11
CA VAL A 60 -43.09 12.14 -0.07
C VAL A 60 -42.16 12.47 1.10
N VAL A 61 -40.94 12.95 0.83
CA VAL A 61 -39.96 13.29 1.87
C VAL A 61 -40.44 14.48 2.72
N ILE A 62 -41.10 15.47 2.11
CA ILE A 62 -41.72 16.60 2.81
C ILE A 62 -42.88 16.12 3.70
N GLU A 63 -43.70 15.16 3.26
CA GLU A 63 -44.75 14.58 4.12
C GLU A 63 -44.20 13.94 5.40
N MET A 64 -42.96 13.47 5.39
CA MET A 64 -42.29 12.90 6.56
C MET A 64 -41.84 13.97 7.57
N THR A 65 -41.62 15.21 7.13
CA THR A 65 -41.15 16.31 7.97
C THR A 65 -42.25 17.28 8.40
N SER A 66 -43.23 17.55 7.53
CA SER A 66 -43.98 18.82 7.54
C SER A 66 -45.40 18.76 8.11
N LYS A 67 -45.81 17.64 8.73
CA LYS A 67 -47.17 17.55 9.31
C LYS A 67 -47.38 18.39 10.57
N ASP A 68 -46.31 18.92 11.19
CA ASP A 68 -46.37 19.44 12.56
C ASP A 68 -45.85 20.90 12.76
N PHE A 69 -45.28 21.59 11.76
CA PHE A 69 -44.73 22.97 11.94
C PHE A 69 -44.51 23.75 10.64
N ASP A 70 -44.45 25.09 10.75
CA ASP A 70 -44.10 26.02 9.66
C ASP A 70 -42.58 26.02 9.39
N ASP A 71 -42.20 25.62 8.18
CA ASP A 71 -40.80 25.47 7.73
C ASP A 71 -40.16 26.83 7.32
N THR A 72 -40.90 27.94 7.37
CA THR A 72 -40.41 29.25 6.90
C THR A 72 -39.28 29.80 7.78
N GLU A 73 -39.43 29.73 9.09
CA GLU A 73 -38.44 30.24 10.07
C GLU A 73 -37.14 29.42 10.03
N ILE A 74 -37.24 28.10 9.95
CA ILE A 74 -36.05 27.24 9.92
C ILE A 74 -35.30 27.33 8.59
N ARG A 75 -36.00 27.52 7.46
CA ARG A 75 -35.37 27.83 6.18
C ARG A 75 -34.61 29.16 6.22
N ALA A 76 -35.13 30.17 6.92
CA ALA A 76 -34.43 31.43 7.12
C ALA A 76 -33.13 31.21 7.92
N ALA A 77 -33.18 30.40 8.98
CA ALA A 77 -32.01 30.03 9.77
C ALA A 77 -30.96 29.25 8.96
N PHE A 78 -31.37 28.31 8.11
CA PHE A 78 -30.44 27.62 7.20
C PHE A 78 -29.80 28.57 6.18
N ASN A 79 -30.56 29.49 5.60
CA ASN A 79 -30.01 30.51 4.69
C ASN A 79 -28.97 31.40 5.39
N GLU A 80 -29.23 31.80 6.63
CA GLU A 80 -28.29 32.57 7.43
C GLU A 80 -27.02 31.78 7.70
N LYS A 81 -27.13 30.50 8.05
CA LYS A 81 -25.96 29.63 8.24
C LYS A 81 -25.13 29.44 6.97
N LEU A 82 -25.78 29.21 5.83
CA LEU A 82 -25.09 29.17 4.54
C LEU A 82 -24.39 30.48 4.19
N LYS A 83 -24.96 31.63 4.58
CA LYS A 83 -24.33 32.93 4.40
C LYS A 83 -23.09 33.07 5.30
N GLN A 84 -23.19 32.71 6.59
CA GLN A 84 -22.06 32.72 7.52
C GLN A 84 -20.90 31.83 7.03
N MET A 85 -21.21 30.62 6.51
CA MET A 85 -20.21 29.73 5.93
C MET A 85 -19.55 30.32 4.67
N LYS A 86 -20.32 31.00 3.81
CA LYS A 86 -19.78 31.71 2.65
C LYS A 86 -18.89 32.90 3.03
N ASP A 87 -19.19 33.62 4.10
CA ASP A 87 -18.36 34.74 4.53
C ASP A 87 -16.99 34.26 5.09
N LEU A 88 -16.91 33.00 5.51
CA LEU A 88 -15.68 32.33 5.97
C LEU A 88 -14.88 31.69 4.83
N SER A 89 -15.51 31.36 3.70
CA SER A 89 -14.87 30.74 2.52
C SER A 89 -14.95 31.66 1.31
N SER A 90 -13.83 32.07 0.72
CA SER A 90 -13.76 33.00 -0.42
C SER A 90 -14.44 32.52 -1.73
N SER A 91 -15.18 31.41 -1.73
CA SER A 91 -15.91 30.84 -2.87
C SER A 91 -17.36 30.49 -2.49
N PRO A 92 -18.35 30.70 -3.38
CA PRO A 92 -19.70 30.19 -3.16
C PRO A 92 -19.67 28.66 -3.00
N MET A 93 -20.49 28.13 -2.08
CA MET A 93 -20.62 26.69 -1.88
C MET A 93 -21.03 26.01 -3.21
N ASP A 94 -20.09 25.26 -3.77
CA ASP A 94 -20.24 24.61 -5.07
C ASP A 94 -21.42 23.62 -5.06
N ARG A 95 -22.05 23.42 -6.22
CA ARG A 95 -23.10 22.42 -6.43
C ARG A 95 -22.66 21.06 -5.90
N GLU A 96 -21.39 20.70 -6.14
CA GLU A 96 -20.83 19.44 -5.70
C GLU A 96 -20.87 19.28 -4.17
N VAL A 97 -20.44 20.31 -3.43
CA VAL A 97 -20.45 20.33 -1.96
C VAL A 97 -21.88 20.24 -1.42
N ARG A 98 -22.83 20.97 -2.02
CA ARG A 98 -24.26 20.88 -1.68
C ARG A 98 -24.81 19.46 -1.85
N VAL A 99 -24.54 18.84 -2.99
CA VAL A 99 -25.01 17.50 -3.32
C VAL A 99 -24.39 16.46 -2.38
N LYS A 100 -23.07 16.53 -2.13
CA LYS A 100 -22.37 15.64 -1.19
C LYS A 100 -22.93 15.77 0.23
N THR A 101 -23.17 16.99 0.70
CA THR A 101 -23.74 17.24 2.04
C THR A 101 -25.18 16.75 2.14
N ALA A 102 -26.02 17.01 1.13
CA ALA A 102 -27.39 16.51 1.10
C ALA A 102 -27.43 14.98 1.07
N THR A 103 -26.56 14.34 0.29
CA THR A 103 -26.39 12.88 0.23
C THR A 103 -26.06 12.32 1.61
N TYR A 104 -25.05 12.89 2.27
CA TYR A 104 -24.63 12.49 3.61
C TYR A 104 -25.76 12.60 4.65
N LEU A 105 -26.54 13.68 4.61
CA LEU A 105 -27.68 13.88 5.53
C LEU A 105 -28.84 12.89 5.25
N ILE A 106 -29.13 12.59 3.99
CA ILE A 106 -30.14 11.57 3.61
C ILE A 106 -29.69 10.20 4.11
N ASP A 107 -28.42 9.86 3.92
CA ASP A 107 -27.83 8.62 4.40
C ASP A 107 -27.94 8.50 5.93
N LEU A 108 -27.54 9.54 6.68
CA LEU A 108 -27.70 9.57 8.13
C LEU A 108 -29.16 9.40 8.56
N PHE A 109 -30.11 9.96 7.82
CA PHE A 109 -31.53 9.80 8.11
C PHE A 109 -32.02 8.37 7.88
N ILE A 110 -31.67 7.76 6.75
CA ILE A 110 -32.01 6.35 6.45
C ILE A 110 -31.38 5.45 7.52
N MET A 111 -30.11 5.65 7.84
CA MET A 111 -29.39 4.78 8.78
C MET A 111 -30.00 4.79 10.18
N ASP A 112 -30.39 5.96 10.70
CA ASP A 112 -31.06 6.05 12.00
C ASP A 112 -32.48 5.46 11.96
N SER A 113 -33.26 5.80 10.93
CA SER A 113 -34.66 5.37 10.80
C SER A 113 -34.82 3.85 10.67
N TYR A 114 -33.82 3.19 10.09
CA TYR A 114 -33.83 1.75 9.81
C TYR A 114 -32.85 0.95 10.69
N ASN A 115 -32.24 1.59 11.70
CA ASN A 115 -31.25 0.98 12.62
C ASN A 115 -30.08 0.30 11.89
N ILE A 116 -29.56 0.96 10.85
CA ILE A 116 -28.43 0.49 10.04
C ILE A 116 -27.16 1.17 10.57
N PRO A 117 -26.11 0.40 10.95
CA PRO A 117 -24.86 1.01 11.41
C PRO A 117 -24.17 1.82 10.31
N TYR A 118 -23.59 2.97 10.67
CA TYR A 118 -23.08 3.94 9.68
C TYR A 118 -22.02 3.41 8.72
N GLY A 119 -21.14 2.51 9.16
CA GLY A 119 -20.11 1.93 8.29
C GLY A 119 -20.61 0.76 7.43
N HIS A 120 -21.83 0.26 7.66
CA HIS A 120 -22.34 -0.95 6.99
C HIS A 120 -22.53 -0.77 5.49
N PRO A 121 -23.29 0.23 4.99
CA PRO A 121 -23.51 0.37 3.55
C PRO A 121 -22.22 0.61 2.77
N MET A 122 -21.31 1.43 3.32
CA MET A 122 -20.02 1.72 2.70
C MET A 122 -19.11 0.48 2.63
N ALA A 123 -19.03 -0.32 3.71
CA ALA A 123 -18.22 -1.53 3.72
C ALA A 123 -18.75 -2.58 2.75
N VAL A 124 -20.08 -2.77 2.68
CA VAL A 124 -20.71 -3.69 1.72
C VAL A 124 -20.50 -3.21 0.28
N ALA A 125 -20.74 -1.93 0.00
CA ALA A 125 -20.54 -1.34 -1.32
C ALA A 125 -19.09 -1.46 -1.79
N ALA A 126 -18.11 -1.18 -0.92
CA ALA A 126 -16.70 -1.31 -1.24
C ALA A 126 -16.30 -2.77 -1.51
N LEU A 127 -16.76 -3.71 -0.68
CA LEU A 127 -16.48 -5.13 -0.83
C LEU A 127 -17.07 -5.69 -2.13
N VAL A 128 -18.38 -5.49 -2.34
CA VAL A 128 -19.11 -5.99 -3.51
C VAL A 128 -18.64 -5.28 -4.78
N GLY A 129 -18.43 -3.97 -4.72
CA GLY A 129 -17.89 -3.18 -5.82
C GLY A 129 -16.50 -3.65 -6.24
N SER A 130 -15.62 -3.98 -5.29
CA SER A 130 -14.30 -4.56 -5.60
C SER A 130 -14.40 -5.95 -6.22
N ILE A 131 -15.30 -6.82 -5.72
CA ILE A 131 -15.55 -8.14 -6.34
C ILE A 131 -16.06 -7.97 -7.78
N HIS A 132 -16.95 -7.01 -8.02
CA HIS A 132 -17.52 -6.75 -9.33
C HIS A 132 -16.66 -5.89 -10.24
N SER A 133 -15.56 -5.36 -9.74
CA SER A 133 -14.70 -4.49 -10.53
C SER A 133 -14.14 -5.18 -11.78
N THR A 134 -14.04 -6.51 -11.82
CA THR A 134 -13.55 -7.25 -13.00
C THR A 134 -14.64 -8.01 -13.75
N LEU A 135 -15.91 -7.84 -13.38
CA LEU A 135 -17.04 -8.57 -13.97
C LEU A 135 -17.88 -7.64 -14.83
N HIS A 136 -18.35 -8.17 -15.96
CA HIS A 136 -19.31 -7.50 -16.83
C HIS A 136 -20.77 -7.77 -16.41
N SER A 137 -20.99 -8.81 -15.61
CA SER A 137 -22.30 -9.20 -15.09
C SER A 137 -22.91 -8.12 -14.20
N HIS A 138 -24.21 -7.88 -14.35
CA HIS A 138 -24.94 -6.95 -13.49
C HIS A 138 -25.02 -7.43 -12.03
N VAL A 139 -24.88 -6.48 -11.10
CA VAL A 139 -25.25 -6.69 -9.69
C VAL A 139 -26.70 -6.27 -9.51
N ILE A 140 -27.51 -7.11 -8.87
CA ILE A 140 -28.91 -6.83 -8.55
C ILE A 140 -29.02 -6.75 -7.03
N GLU A 141 -29.35 -5.56 -6.52
CA GLU A 141 -29.56 -5.35 -5.08
C GLU A 141 -30.97 -5.81 -4.70
N ILE A 142 -31.07 -6.92 -3.96
CA ILE A 142 -32.35 -7.49 -3.51
C ILE A 142 -32.93 -6.71 -2.32
N ALA A 143 -32.06 -6.13 -1.51
CA ALA A 143 -32.42 -5.37 -0.31
C ALA A 143 -31.64 -4.04 -0.30
N PRO A 144 -31.98 -3.08 -1.19
CA PRO A 144 -31.25 -1.82 -1.25
C PRO A 144 -31.42 -1.05 0.06
N THR A 145 -30.32 -0.82 0.77
CA THR A 145 -30.31 -0.08 2.05
C THR A 145 -30.24 1.42 1.79
N THR A 146 -29.10 1.89 1.28
CA THR A 146 -28.86 3.30 0.90
C THR A 146 -28.46 3.46 -0.57
N ALA A 147 -28.50 2.38 -1.36
CA ALA A 147 -27.99 2.31 -2.74
C ALA A 147 -26.52 2.76 -2.89
N GLU A 148 -25.70 2.55 -1.84
CA GLU A 148 -24.30 2.96 -1.81
C GLU A 148 -23.46 2.29 -2.90
N LEU A 149 -23.78 1.03 -3.24
CA LEU A 149 -23.12 0.32 -4.34
C LEU A 149 -23.31 1.04 -5.68
N SER A 150 -24.52 1.56 -5.92
CA SER A 150 -24.85 2.33 -7.11
C SER A 150 -24.17 3.70 -7.16
N MET A 151 -23.89 4.31 -5.99
CA MET A 151 -23.13 5.56 -5.91
C MET A 151 -21.67 5.38 -6.35
N GLY A 152 -21.08 4.21 -6.06
CA GLY A 152 -19.71 3.86 -6.44
C GLY A 152 -19.56 3.27 -7.85
N LYS A 153 -20.65 3.12 -8.61
CA LYS A 153 -20.64 2.53 -9.95
C LYS A 153 -19.82 3.39 -10.91
N GLU A 154 -18.98 2.74 -11.71
CA GLU A 154 -18.30 3.39 -12.83
C GLU A 154 -19.34 3.83 -13.88
N ARG A 155 -19.38 5.13 -14.19
CA ARG A 155 -20.41 5.72 -15.05
C ARG A 155 -20.21 5.37 -16.52
N ILE A 156 -20.63 4.15 -16.89
CA ILE A 156 -20.84 3.73 -18.28
C ILE A 156 -22.23 4.18 -18.75
N ASP A 157 -23.19 4.17 -17.83
CA ASP A 157 -24.55 4.68 -17.98
C ASP A 157 -24.92 5.52 -16.75
N ASP A 158 -25.98 6.33 -16.88
CA ASP A 158 -26.48 7.20 -15.82
C ASP A 158 -27.45 6.48 -14.86
N SER A 159 -27.61 5.15 -14.93
CA SER A 159 -28.55 4.39 -14.09
C SER A 159 -27.87 3.69 -12.91
N SER A 160 -28.61 3.53 -11.82
CA SER A 160 -28.20 2.71 -10.69
C SER A 160 -28.02 1.25 -11.12
N PHE A 161 -27.41 0.43 -10.25
CA PHE A 161 -27.62 -1.01 -10.35
C PHE A 161 -29.13 -1.32 -10.24
N PRO A 162 -29.63 -2.38 -10.90
CA PRO A 162 -31.00 -2.81 -10.70
C PRO A 162 -31.26 -3.13 -9.22
N MET A 163 -32.30 -2.52 -8.66
CA MET A 163 -32.70 -2.70 -7.27
C MET A 163 -34.12 -3.26 -7.18
N ILE A 164 -34.39 -4.21 -6.29
CA ILE A 164 -35.78 -4.57 -5.99
C ILE A 164 -36.48 -3.37 -5.36
N HIS A 165 -37.73 -3.17 -5.78
CA HIS A 165 -38.58 -2.11 -5.26
C HIS A 165 -38.76 -2.22 -3.72
N PRO A 166 -38.31 -1.20 -2.94
CA PRO A 166 -38.49 -1.21 -1.50
C PRO A 166 -39.98 -1.15 -1.13
N THR A 167 -40.41 -2.04 -0.23
CA THR A 167 -41.81 -2.08 0.26
C THR A 167 -42.22 -0.78 0.96
N SER A 168 -41.27 -0.10 1.61
CA SER A 168 -41.47 1.23 2.20
C SER A 168 -41.42 2.32 1.13
N ARG A 169 -42.56 2.96 0.86
CA ARG A 169 -42.64 4.15 -0.02
C ARG A 169 -41.67 5.25 0.42
N ALA A 170 -41.51 5.44 1.73
CA ALA A 170 -40.59 6.42 2.30
C ALA A 170 -39.12 6.08 1.95
N LEU A 171 -38.70 4.83 2.16
CA LEU A 171 -37.34 4.39 1.82
C LEU A 171 -37.05 4.55 0.33
N ARG A 172 -38.01 4.13 -0.51
CA ARG A 172 -37.91 4.30 -1.97
C ARG A 172 -37.69 5.75 -2.35
N SER A 173 -38.50 6.67 -1.83
CA SER A 173 -38.36 8.10 -2.15
C SER A 173 -37.05 8.70 -1.65
N LEU A 174 -36.54 8.28 -0.48
CA LEU A 174 -35.24 8.72 0.02
C LEU A 174 -34.08 8.24 -0.85
N ILE A 175 -34.09 6.96 -1.26
CA ILE A 175 -33.09 6.40 -2.18
C ILE A 175 -33.16 7.09 -3.54
N SER A 176 -34.36 7.27 -4.11
CA SER A 176 -34.55 8.01 -5.36
C SER A 176 -33.98 9.43 -5.26
N LEU A 177 -34.30 10.14 -4.18
CA LEU A 177 -33.82 11.51 -3.97
C LEU A 177 -32.29 11.55 -3.94
N LYS A 178 -31.65 10.65 -3.16
CA LYS A 178 -30.19 10.51 -3.08
C LYS A 178 -29.56 10.27 -4.45
N LEU A 179 -30.09 9.33 -5.23
CA LEU A 179 -29.54 9.00 -6.55
C LEU A 179 -29.68 10.17 -7.53
N ILE A 180 -30.85 10.80 -7.57
CA ILE A 180 -31.15 11.88 -8.53
C ILE A 180 -30.31 13.13 -8.29
N ILE A 181 -30.07 13.54 -7.04
CA ILE A 181 -29.24 14.72 -6.77
C ILE A 181 -27.79 14.49 -7.23
N ASN A 182 -27.36 13.24 -7.28
CA ASN A 182 -26.08 12.77 -7.83
C ASN A 182 -26.13 12.48 -9.35
N GLN A 183 -27.26 12.77 -10.00
CA GLN A 183 -27.51 12.50 -11.42
C GLN A 183 -27.42 11.01 -11.77
N ILE A 184 -27.99 10.16 -10.91
CA ILE A 184 -28.13 8.72 -11.12
C ILE A 184 -29.62 8.40 -11.20
N TYR A 185 -30.05 7.77 -12.29
CA TYR A 185 -31.40 7.33 -12.53
C TYR A 185 -31.72 6.09 -11.67
N PRO A 186 -32.74 6.13 -10.80
CA PRO A 186 -33.07 5.00 -9.94
C PRO A 186 -33.76 3.88 -10.73
N TYR A 187 -33.07 2.76 -10.93
CA TYR A 187 -33.62 1.59 -11.62
C TYR A 187 -34.22 0.58 -10.64
N PHE A 188 -35.52 0.76 -10.33
CA PHE A 188 -36.28 -0.21 -9.54
C PHE A 188 -36.95 -1.27 -10.43
N ILE A 189 -36.85 -2.53 -10.02
CA ILE A 189 -37.55 -3.65 -10.64
C ILE A 189 -38.91 -3.84 -9.94
N ASP A 190 -39.99 -3.66 -10.69
CA ASP A 190 -41.36 -3.88 -10.21
C ASP A 190 -41.72 -5.38 -10.24
N GLY A 191 -42.11 -5.94 -9.09
CA GLY A 191 -42.62 -7.31 -8.97
C GLY A 191 -41.64 -8.35 -8.41
N ARG A 192 -42.03 -9.64 -8.46
CA ARG A 192 -41.12 -10.77 -8.14
C ARG A 192 -40.04 -10.81 -9.22
N ILE A 193 -38.81 -11.21 -8.89
CA ILE A 193 -37.76 -11.53 -9.88
C ILE A 193 -38.25 -12.73 -10.71
N GLN A 194 -39.13 -12.49 -11.68
CA GLN A 194 -39.49 -13.44 -12.72
C GLN A 194 -38.47 -13.20 -13.82
N ALA A 195 -37.43 -14.05 -13.86
CA ALA A 195 -36.45 -14.17 -14.94
C ALA A 195 -36.44 -12.95 -15.87
N ALA A 196 -36.07 -11.77 -15.36
CA ALA A 196 -35.69 -10.71 -16.26
C ALA A 196 -34.51 -11.29 -17.05
N ASN A 197 -34.54 -11.14 -18.37
CA ASN A 197 -33.54 -11.65 -19.31
C ASN A 197 -32.17 -11.01 -18.99
N PHE A 198 -31.55 -11.43 -17.89
CA PHE A 198 -30.18 -11.11 -17.56
C PHE A 198 -29.36 -12.18 -18.26
N ASP A 199 -29.00 -11.91 -19.52
CA ASP A 199 -28.28 -12.85 -20.39
C ASP A 199 -26.84 -13.13 -19.89
N ASP A 200 -26.32 -12.34 -18.93
CA ASP A 200 -24.92 -12.38 -18.46
C ASP A 200 -24.78 -12.66 -16.95
N GLN A 201 -24.93 -13.94 -16.54
CA GLN A 201 -24.55 -14.50 -15.23
C GLN A 201 -24.69 -13.54 -14.03
N PRO A 202 -25.92 -13.11 -13.67
CA PRO A 202 -26.12 -12.03 -12.72
C PRO A 202 -25.60 -12.35 -11.31
N SER A 203 -25.26 -11.31 -10.57
CA SER A 203 -24.92 -11.42 -9.15
C SER A 203 -25.99 -10.78 -8.28
N PHE A 204 -26.61 -11.57 -7.42
CA PHE A 204 -27.65 -11.12 -6.52
C PHE A 204 -27.06 -10.75 -5.15
N LEU A 205 -27.19 -9.48 -4.75
CA LEU A 205 -26.77 -9.01 -3.43
C LEU A 205 -27.95 -8.99 -2.46
N LEU A 206 -27.87 -9.84 -1.43
CA LEU A 206 -28.81 -9.89 -0.32
C LEU A 206 -28.14 -9.32 0.94
N ASP A 207 -28.40 -8.05 1.21
CA ASP A 207 -27.96 -7.38 2.42
C ASP A 207 -29.08 -7.38 3.47
N SER A 208 -29.15 -8.45 4.26
CA SER A 208 -30.24 -8.66 5.20
C SER A 208 -30.12 -7.73 6.43
N HIS A 209 -30.93 -6.66 6.44
CA HIS A 209 -31.19 -5.87 7.65
C HIS A 209 -32.46 -6.38 8.37
N GLU A 210 -32.65 -6.02 9.64
CA GLU A 210 -33.70 -6.62 10.50
C GLU A 210 -35.13 -6.44 9.98
N GLN A 211 -35.38 -5.44 9.14
CA GLN A 211 -36.68 -5.16 8.56
C GLN A 211 -36.88 -5.77 7.16
N PHE A 212 -35.85 -6.40 6.59
CA PHE A 212 -35.95 -7.04 5.29
C PHE A 212 -36.63 -8.42 5.41
N ASN A 213 -37.67 -8.63 4.61
CA ASN A 213 -38.33 -9.93 4.50
C ASN A 213 -38.18 -10.49 3.08
N LEU A 214 -37.37 -11.55 2.96
CA LEU A 214 -37.08 -12.20 1.69
C LEU A 214 -38.34 -12.69 0.98
N SER A 215 -39.34 -13.19 1.70
CA SER A 215 -40.57 -13.72 1.11
C SER A 215 -41.42 -12.63 0.50
N THR A 216 -41.41 -11.43 1.08
CA THR A 216 -42.09 -10.27 0.48
C THR A 216 -41.36 -9.76 -0.77
N ALA A 217 -40.04 -9.78 -0.78
CA ALA A 217 -39.23 -9.27 -1.89
C ALA A 217 -39.17 -10.23 -3.09
N THR A 218 -39.07 -11.53 -2.83
CA THR A 218 -38.81 -12.56 -3.86
C THR A 218 -40.00 -13.49 -4.11
N GLY A 219 -40.95 -13.56 -3.17
CA GLY A 219 -42.03 -14.55 -3.17
C GLY A 219 -41.61 -15.94 -2.68
N MET A 220 -40.36 -16.13 -2.24
CA MET A 220 -39.81 -17.41 -1.80
C MET A 220 -39.68 -17.49 -0.28
N SER A 221 -39.80 -18.68 0.29
CA SER A 221 -39.80 -18.88 1.74
C SER A 221 -38.41 -18.73 2.36
N ASP A 222 -37.36 -19.15 1.65
CA ASP A 222 -35.97 -19.02 2.06
C ASP A 222 -35.00 -18.79 0.88
N PHE A 223 -33.74 -18.54 1.22
CA PHE A 223 -32.68 -18.26 0.25
C PHE A 223 -32.31 -19.49 -0.60
N GLY A 224 -32.45 -20.70 -0.07
CA GLY A 224 -32.20 -21.94 -0.82
C GLY A 224 -33.22 -22.12 -1.94
N GLU A 225 -34.50 -21.89 -1.64
CA GLU A 225 -35.59 -21.88 -2.63
C GLU A 225 -35.38 -20.80 -3.68
N PHE A 226 -35.01 -19.58 -3.26
CA PHE A 226 -34.68 -18.48 -4.17
C PHE A 226 -33.55 -18.84 -5.14
N ALA A 227 -32.44 -19.41 -4.65
CA ALA A 227 -31.34 -19.79 -5.50
C ALA A 227 -31.72 -20.92 -6.48
N LEU A 228 -32.44 -21.95 -6.01
CA LEU A 228 -32.89 -23.08 -6.84
C LEU A 228 -33.91 -22.68 -7.92
N SER A 229 -34.66 -21.61 -7.71
CA SER A 229 -35.62 -21.08 -8.69
C SER A 229 -34.94 -20.47 -9.93
N HIS A 230 -33.65 -20.12 -9.82
CA HIS A 230 -32.85 -19.62 -10.93
C HIS A 230 -32.17 -20.78 -11.66
N HIS A 231 -32.45 -20.94 -12.96
CA HIS A 231 -31.91 -22.04 -13.75
C HIS A 231 -30.58 -21.72 -14.45
N ASN A 232 -30.33 -20.44 -14.75
CA ASN A 232 -29.11 -19.98 -15.40
C ASN A 232 -27.93 -19.90 -14.41
N ALA A 233 -26.73 -19.75 -14.96
CA ALA A 233 -25.55 -19.49 -14.15
C ALA A 233 -25.70 -18.15 -13.42
N ALA A 234 -25.42 -18.12 -12.12
CA ALA A 234 -25.59 -16.93 -11.29
C ALA A 234 -24.71 -17.01 -10.05
N ARG A 235 -24.39 -15.83 -9.49
CA ARG A 235 -23.73 -15.68 -8.20
C ARG A 235 -24.71 -15.07 -7.20
N PHE A 236 -24.62 -15.52 -5.95
CA PHE A 236 -25.44 -15.05 -4.85
C PHE A 236 -24.54 -14.60 -3.70
N MET A 237 -24.70 -13.35 -3.29
CA MET A 237 -23.88 -12.68 -2.30
C MET A 237 -24.75 -12.34 -1.10
N LEU A 238 -24.53 -13.03 0.01
CA LEU A 238 -25.38 -12.94 1.19
C LEU A 238 -24.61 -12.33 2.37
N VAL A 239 -25.04 -11.16 2.83
CA VAL A 239 -24.47 -10.48 4.00
C VAL A 239 -25.30 -10.82 5.24
N ILE A 240 -24.63 -11.40 6.25
CA ILE A 240 -25.23 -11.79 7.53
C ILE A 240 -24.36 -11.35 8.71
N PRO A 241 -24.90 -11.26 9.93
CA PRO A 241 -24.07 -11.08 11.13
C PRO A 241 -23.15 -12.28 11.37
N ALA A 242 -21.92 -12.02 11.83
CA ALA A 242 -20.90 -13.05 12.04
C ALA A 242 -21.18 -14.04 13.19
N SER A 243 -22.32 -13.93 13.87
CA SER A 243 -22.70 -14.82 14.97
C SER A 243 -22.85 -16.27 14.52
N ASN A 244 -22.20 -17.20 15.22
CA ASN A 244 -22.24 -18.64 14.91
C ASN A 244 -23.67 -19.21 14.83
N ALA A 245 -24.59 -18.74 15.67
CA ALA A 245 -25.99 -19.20 15.66
C ALA A 245 -26.71 -18.88 14.33
N LYS A 246 -26.47 -17.67 13.77
CA LYS A 246 -27.06 -17.29 12.48
C LYS A 246 -26.46 -18.06 11.32
N LEU A 247 -25.15 -18.30 11.32
CA LEU A 247 -24.50 -19.17 10.33
C LEU A 247 -25.07 -20.59 10.36
N GLY A 248 -25.23 -21.19 11.54
CA GLY A 248 -25.82 -22.52 11.69
C GLY A 248 -27.24 -22.63 11.13
N ASN A 249 -28.10 -21.66 11.46
CA ASN A 249 -29.47 -21.62 10.96
C ASN A 249 -29.52 -21.43 9.43
N LEU A 250 -28.65 -20.59 8.87
CA LEU A 250 -28.55 -20.40 7.44
C LEU A 250 -28.14 -21.70 6.72
N VAL A 251 -27.14 -22.41 7.24
CA VAL A 251 -26.67 -23.68 6.67
C VAL A 251 -27.79 -24.74 6.67
N GLN A 252 -28.64 -24.76 7.70
CA GLN A 252 -29.80 -25.66 7.73
C GLN A 252 -30.80 -25.35 6.61
N GLY A 253 -31.15 -24.08 6.41
CA GLY A 253 -32.04 -23.66 5.32
C GLY A 253 -31.44 -23.89 3.92
N LEU A 254 -30.12 -23.73 3.77
CA LEU A 254 -29.41 -23.95 2.51
C LEU A 254 -29.11 -25.41 2.17
N SER A 255 -29.28 -26.34 3.12
CA SER A 255 -28.86 -27.74 2.96
C SER A 255 -29.39 -28.42 1.68
N PRO A 256 -30.66 -28.24 1.27
CA PRO A 256 -31.16 -28.81 0.01
C PRO A 256 -30.47 -28.23 -1.24
N ALA A 257 -30.23 -26.92 -1.27
CA ALA A 257 -29.58 -26.24 -2.40
C ALA A 257 -28.09 -26.59 -2.50
N LEU A 258 -27.40 -26.71 -1.37
CA LEU A 258 -25.99 -27.10 -1.29
C LEU A 258 -25.73 -28.55 -1.75
N LYS A 259 -26.73 -29.44 -1.63
CA LYS A 259 -26.63 -30.83 -2.10
C LYS A 259 -26.84 -30.98 -3.60
N THR A 260 -27.31 -29.94 -4.29
CA THR A 260 -27.80 -30.03 -5.67
C THR A 260 -26.98 -29.18 -6.63
N ARG A 261 -27.05 -27.85 -6.53
CA ARG A 261 -26.46 -26.93 -7.52
C ARG A 261 -25.69 -25.76 -6.92
N LEU A 262 -25.90 -25.45 -5.65
CA LEU A 262 -25.29 -24.31 -5.00
C LEU A 262 -23.91 -24.68 -4.45
N ARG A 263 -22.88 -23.93 -4.81
CA ARG A 263 -21.52 -24.09 -4.30
C ARG A 263 -21.09 -22.84 -3.54
N LEU A 264 -20.45 -23.01 -2.40
CA LEU A 264 -19.81 -21.91 -1.68
C LEU A 264 -18.49 -21.55 -2.36
N ASP A 265 -18.30 -20.29 -2.73
CA ASP A 265 -17.08 -19.77 -3.35
C ASP A 265 -16.25 -18.87 -2.43
N ALA A 266 -16.85 -18.26 -1.41
CA ALA A 266 -16.08 -17.52 -0.40
C ALA A 266 -16.89 -17.28 0.87
N ALA A 267 -16.19 -17.18 2.00
CA ALA A 267 -16.72 -16.68 3.25
C ALA A 267 -15.80 -15.60 3.83
N ILE A 268 -16.28 -14.36 3.83
CA ILE A 268 -15.47 -13.17 4.12
C ILE A 268 -15.98 -12.50 5.38
N CYS A 269 -15.16 -12.42 6.42
CA CYS A 269 -15.46 -11.65 7.62
C CYS A 269 -14.93 -10.22 7.51
N PHE A 270 -15.81 -9.24 7.71
CA PHE A 270 -15.48 -7.82 7.69
C PHE A 270 -16.23 -7.08 8.81
N SER A 271 -15.78 -5.88 9.16
CA SER A 271 -16.41 -5.06 10.21
C SER A 271 -17.13 -3.86 9.61
N ILE A 272 -18.14 -3.36 10.32
CA ILE A 272 -18.95 -2.20 9.90
C ILE A 272 -18.80 -0.99 10.83
N SER A 273 -17.85 -1.07 11.75
CA SER A 273 -17.48 -0.02 12.69
C SER A 273 -16.00 -0.19 13.06
N GLU A 274 -15.32 0.93 13.30
CA GLU A 274 -13.94 0.93 13.78
C GLU A 274 -13.82 0.44 15.23
N ALA A 275 -14.92 0.48 15.99
CA ALA A 275 -14.97 -0.05 17.34
C ALA A 275 -14.77 -1.57 17.33
N ARG A 276 -13.74 -2.04 18.04
CA ARG A 276 -13.41 -3.46 18.16
C ARG A 276 -14.49 -4.19 18.99
N GLY A 277 -15.28 -5.03 18.35
CA GLY A 277 -16.27 -5.88 19.03
C GLY A 277 -16.98 -6.83 18.06
N ALA A 278 -17.23 -8.07 18.49
CA ALA A 278 -17.83 -9.12 17.65
C ALA A 278 -19.23 -8.77 17.10
N ASN A 279 -19.96 -7.89 17.78
CA ASN A 279 -21.28 -7.42 17.34
C ASN A 279 -21.19 -6.52 16.08
N ASN A 280 -20.01 -5.99 15.78
CA ASN A 280 -19.75 -5.14 14.63
C ASN A 280 -19.20 -5.93 13.43
N ASP A 281 -19.13 -7.26 13.52
CA ASP A 281 -18.64 -8.10 12.43
C ASP A 281 -19.79 -8.71 11.62
N LYS A 282 -19.62 -8.68 10.31
CA LYS A 282 -20.47 -9.33 9.32
C LYS A 282 -19.69 -10.41 8.59
N VAL A 283 -20.42 -11.32 7.96
CA VAL A 283 -19.88 -12.29 7.03
C VAL A 283 -20.61 -12.12 5.70
N LEU A 284 -19.85 -11.92 4.63
CA LEU A 284 -20.33 -12.07 3.26
C LEU A 284 -20.07 -13.51 2.83
N LEU A 285 -21.12 -14.23 2.47
CA LEU A 285 -21.04 -15.55 1.85
C LEU A 285 -21.29 -15.40 0.36
N ILE A 286 -20.39 -15.93 -0.46
CA ILE A 286 -20.53 -15.95 -1.92
C ILE A 286 -20.84 -17.37 -2.32
N PHE A 287 -21.97 -17.55 -2.99
CA PHE A 287 -22.38 -18.80 -3.59
C PHE A 287 -22.46 -18.65 -5.10
N SER A 288 -22.19 -19.72 -5.83
CA SER A 288 -22.39 -19.76 -7.26
C SER A 288 -23.13 -21.01 -7.69
N GLN A 289 -23.89 -20.87 -8.78
CA GLN A 289 -24.54 -21.95 -9.50
C GLN A 289 -24.14 -21.83 -10.97
N GLY A 290 -23.67 -22.91 -11.59
CA GLY A 290 -23.29 -22.92 -13.01
C GLY A 290 -22.05 -22.08 -13.37
N ILE A 291 -21.36 -21.49 -12.39
CA ILE A 291 -20.10 -20.75 -12.56
C ILE A 291 -18.97 -21.61 -11.96
N ASN A 292 -18.09 -22.15 -12.81
CA ASN A 292 -16.98 -23.02 -12.39
C ASN A 292 -15.65 -22.42 -12.83
N LEU A 293 -15.14 -21.47 -12.05
CA LEU A 293 -13.86 -20.81 -12.30
C LEU A 293 -12.68 -21.55 -11.65
N MET A 294 -12.90 -22.19 -10.50
CA MET A 294 -11.83 -22.68 -9.62
C MET A 294 -11.88 -24.17 -9.33
N LYS A 295 -10.69 -24.75 -9.10
CA LYS A 295 -10.52 -26.13 -8.63
C LYS A 295 -10.92 -26.30 -7.17
N ASN A 296 -10.47 -25.38 -6.30
CA ASN A 296 -10.84 -25.28 -4.89
C ASN A 296 -11.61 -23.98 -4.69
N PRO A 297 -12.93 -23.99 -4.61
CA PRO A 297 -13.69 -22.76 -4.56
C PRO A 297 -13.84 -22.21 -3.14
N HIS A 298 -13.46 -22.91 -2.08
CA HIS A 298 -13.88 -22.53 -0.72
C HIS A 298 -12.85 -21.66 0.01
N VAL A 299 -12.75 -20.37 -0.31
CA VAL A 299 -11.83 -19.46 0.39
C VAL A 299 -12.47 -18.78 1.60
N TYR A 300 -11.79 -18.82 2.75
CA TYR A 300 -12.13 -18.04 3.94
C TYR A 300 -11.22 -16.83 4.04
N ILE A 301 -11.79 -15.64 4.29
CA ILE A 301 -11.05 -14.38 4.38
C ILE A 301 -11.44 -13.64 5.67
N ASP A 302 -10.48 -13.08 6.40
CA ASP A 302 -10.73 -12.20 7.56
C ASP A 302 -10.05 -10.83 7.40
N VAL A 303 -10.85 -9.82 7.09
CA VAL A 303 -10.44 -8.41 7.03
C VAL A 303 -11.03 -7.58 8.16
N SER A 304 -11.63 -8.20 9.17
CA SER A 304 -12.26 -7.52 10.31
C SER A 304 -11.29 -6.69 11.16
N MET A 305 -11.81 -5.73 11.92
CA MET A 305 -11.03 -4.85 12.82
C MET A 305 -10.29 -5.60 13.94
N SER A 306 -10.60 -6.88 14.18
CA SER A 306 -9.81 -7.72 15.09
C SER A 306 -8.52 -8.26 14.46
N ASN A 307 -8.42 -8.27 13.12
CA ASN A 307 -7.21 -8.66 12.43
C ASN A 307 -6.13 -7.57 12.58
N LYS A 308 -5.14 -7.86 13.42
CA LYS A 308 -4.03 -6.95 13.76
C LYS A 308 -3.05 -6.76 12.60
N SER A 309 -2.94 -7.74 11.68
CA SER A 309 -2.09 -7.62 10.49
C SER A 309 -2.50 -6.43 9.60
N LEU A 310 -3.77 -6.01 9.67
CA LEU A 310 -4.36 -4.97 8.84
C LEU A 310 -4.63 -3.66 9.60
N GLU A 311 -4.01 -3.46 10.78
CA GLU A 311 -4.31 -2.30 11.66
C GLU A 311 -4.16 -0.92 11.00
N HIS A 312 -3.39 -0.83 9.92
CA HIS A 312 -3.12 0.41 9.16
C HIS A 312 -4.19 0.72 8.10
N LEU A 313 -5.14 -0.20 7.90
CA LEU A 313 -6.25 -0.07 6.97
C LEU A 313 -7.54 0.34 7.68
N ASP A 314 -8.27 1.28 7.08
CA ASP A 314 -9.64 1.63 7.50
C ASP A 314 -10.68 0.59 7.03
N LEU A 315 -11.96 0.81 7.38
CA LEU A 315 -13.05 -0.11 7.05
C LEU A 315 -13.21 -0.34 5.53
N GLN A 316 -13.06 0.71 4.73
CA GLN A 316 -13.26 0.66 3.29
C GLN A 316 -12.06 0.00 2.61
N GLU A 317 -10.84 0.37 2.99
CA GLU A 317 -9.60 -0.25 2.54
C GLU A 317 -9.59 -1.77 2.81
N ARG A 318 -10.07 -2.19 3.99
CA ARG A 318 -10.23 -3.61 4.36
C ARG A 318 -11.24 -4.34 3.47
N ALA A 319 -12.39 -3.71 3.20
CA ALA A 319 -13.42 -4.26 2.32
C ALA A 319 -12.89 -4.40 0.87
N ILE A 320 -12.20 -3.37 0.35
CA ILE A 320 -11.56 -3.38 -0.96
C ILE A 320 -10.54 -4.52 -1.05
N LEU A 321 -9.67 -4.66 -0.04
CA LEU A 321 -8.68 -5.74 0.05
C LEU A 321 -9.34 -7.11 -0.10
N ALA A 322 -10.39 -7.40 0.68
CA ALA A 322 -11.10 -8.67 0.61
C ALA A 322 -11.71 -8.93 -0.78
N GLY A 323 -12.30 -7.91 -1.41
CA GLY A 323 -12.87 -8.07 -2.74
C GLY A 323 -11.82 -8.40 -3.82
N HIS A 324 -10.64 -7.78 -3.73
CA HIS A 324 -9.53 -8.11 -4.63
C HIS A 324 -8.91 -9.48 -4.35
N ILE A 325 -8.86 -9.94 -3.09
CA ILE A 325 -8.43 -11.31 -2.77
C ILE A 325 -9.34 -12.34 -3.46
N VAL A 326 -10.66 -12.10 -3.50
CA VAL A 326 -11.59 -12.96 -4.27
C VAL A 326 -11.29 -12.94 -5.76
N ASN A 327 -10.99 -11.76 -6.32
CA ASN A 327 -10.65 -11.65 -7.74
C ASN A 327 -9.36 -12.42 -8.08
N ILE A 328 -8.34 -12.30 -7.22
CA ILE A 328 -7.06 -13.01 -7.37
C ILE A 328 -7.25 -14.52 -7.20
N HIS A 329 -8.05 -14.94 -6.20
CA HIS A 329 -8.42 -16.33 -6.01
C HIS A 329 -9.08 -16.89 -7.27
N GLU A 330 -10.00 -16.14 -7.90
CA GLU A 330 -10.63 -16.54 -9.17
C GLU A 330 -9.75 -16.35 -10.42
N ALA A 331 -8.45 -16.07 -10.27
CA ALA A 331 -7.49 -15.82 -11.35
C ALA A 331 -7.95 -14.73 -12.35
N ARG A 332 -8.70 -13.73 -11.87
CA ARG A 332 -9.18 -12.61 -12.70
C ARG A 332 -8.12 -11.52 -12.84
N ASP A 333 -7.95 -11.02 -14.06
CA ASP A 333 -6.96 -9.98 -14.37
C ASP A 333 -7.36 -8.63 -13.73
N LEU A 334 -6.39 -8.03 -13.02
CA LEU A 334 -6.53 -6.74 -12.34
C LEU A 334 -5.79 -5.60 -13.07
N TYR A 335 -5.04 -5.90 -14.14
CA TYR A 335 -4.04 -5.00 -14.74
C TYR A 335 -4.56 -3.58 -15.04
N GLU A 336 -5.73 -3.46 -15.67
CA GLU A 336 -6.29 -2.15 -16.02
C GLU A 336 -6.85 -1.36 -14.82
N ARG A 337 -7.12 -2.02 -13.69
CA ARG A 337 -7.85 -1.44 -12.55
C ARG A 337 -7.00 -1.12 -11.32
N TRP A 338 -5.71 -1.45 -11.32
CA TRP A 338 -4.77 -1.10 -10.25
C TRP A 338 -4.75 0.39 -9.92
N LYS A 339 -5.03 1.26 -10.90
CA LYS A 339 -5.08 2.73 -10.70
C LYS A 339 -6.13 3.20 -9.68
N ARG A 340 -7.13 2.37 -9.38
CA ARG A 340 -8.23 2.71 -8.45
C ARG A 340 -8.10 2.09 -7.08
N ILE A 341 -7.11 1.22 -6.88
CA ILE A 341 -6.89 0.55 -5.61
C ILE A 341 -6.12 1.52 -4.69
N PRO A 342 -6.60 1.79 -3.46
CA PRO A 342 -5.84 2.58 -2.49
C PRO A 342 -4.43 2.04 -2.32
N THR A 343 -3.44 2.93 -2.22
CA THR A 343 -2.00 2.57 -2.22
C THR A 343 -1.64 1.56 -1.13
N LYS A 344 -2.23 1.68 0.07
CA LYS A 344 -2.03 0.71 1.16
C LYS A 344 -2.57 -0.67 0.83
N VAL A 345 -3.72 -0.74 0.16
CA VAL A 345 -4.33 -2.01 -0.26
C VAL A 345 -3.50 -2.63 -1.37
N ALA A 346 -3.09 -1.84 -2.37
CA ALA A 346 -2.21 -2.27 -3.44
C ALA A 346 -0.89 -2.83 -2.90
N THR A 347 -0.32 -2.18 -1.87
CA THR A 347 0.89 -2.64 -1.19
C THR A 347 0.72 -4.05 -0.61
N ILE A 348 -0.36 -4.30 0.13
CA ILE A 348 -0.63 -5.63 0.69
C ILE A 348 -0.91 -6.65 -0.42
N LEU A 349 -1.70 -6.30 -1.44
CA LEU A 349 -1.99 -7.20 -2.54
C LEU A 349 -0.71 -7.63 -3.28
N ASN A 350 0.18 -6.69 -3.58
CA ASN A 350 1.45 -6.99 -4.22
C ASN A 350 2.40 -7.77 -3.30
N ALA A 351 2.46 -7.41 -2.01
CA ALA A 351 3.34 -8.08 -1.04
C ALA A 351 2.91 -9.52 -0.73
N GLN A 352 1.63 -9.86 -0.96
CA GLN A 352 1.05 -11.15 -0.61
C GLN A 352 0.65 -12.01 -1.80
N PHE A 353 0.40 -11.44 -2.98
CA PHE A 353 -0.23 -12.16 -4.09
C PHE A 353 0.33 -11.76 -5.46
N SER A 354 1.58 -11.29 -5.53
CA SER A 354 2.21 -10.95 -6.81
C SER A 354 2.24 -12.10 -7.81
N ASP A 355 2.36 -13.33 -7.31
CA ASP A 355 2.43 -14.56 -8.10
C ASP A 355 1.08 -15.31 -8.16
N GLY A 356 -0.01 -14.64 -7.80
CA GLY A 356 -1.34 -15.22 -7.70
C GLY A 356 -1.76 -15.58 -6.28
N TYR A 357 -2.88 -16.31 -6.16
CA TYR A 357 -3.42 -16.68 -4.87
C TYR A 357 -2.59 -17.74 -4.15
N HIS A 358 -2.38 -17.55 -2.85
CA HIS A 358 -1.95 -18.59 -1.92
C HIS A 358 -2.49 -18.33 -0.52
N ASN A 359 -2.46 -19.34 0.36
CA ASN A 359 -2.90 -19.20 1.74
C ASN A 359 -1.97 -18.24 2.53
N VAL A 360 -2.54 -17.46 3.45
CA VAL A 360 -1.85 -16.48 4.30
C VAL A 360 -2.35 -16.58 5.75
N LYS A 361 -1.45 -16.86 6.71
CA LYS A 361 -1.76 -17.36 8.09
C LYS A 361 -2.78 -16.55 8.90
N THR A 362 -3.04 -15.29 8.54
CA THR A 362 -3.95 -14.39 9.26
C THR A 362 -4.99 -13.72 8.36
N LEU A 363 -4.94 -13.93 7.05
CA LEU A 363 -5.74 -13.16 6.09
C LEU A 363 -6.71 -14.04 5.32
N CYS A 364 -6.23 -15.11 4.69
CA CYS A 364 -7.06 -15.98 3.87
C CYS A 364 -6.53 -17.42 3.80
N ILE A 365 -7.43 -18.40 3.78
CA ILE A 365 -7.11 -19.83 3.66
C ILE A 365 -8.18 -20.53 2.81
N GLU A 366 -7.75 -21.29 1.80
CA GLU A 366 -8.58 -22.26 1.06
C GLU A 366 -8.91 -23.49 1.91
N ASP A 367 -10.17 -23.89 1.91
CA ASP A 367 -10.63 -25.16 2.48
C ASP A 367 -10.52 -26.27 1.44
N GLU A 368 -9.57 -27.19 1.64
CA GLU A 368 -9.46 -28.42 0.84
C GLU A 368 -10.62 -29.36 1.19
N VAL A 369 -11.75 -29.17 0.50
CA VAL A 369 -12.95 -29.97 0.77
C VAL A 369 -12.75 -31.42 0.35
N ASP A 370 -12.88 -32.31 1.34
CA ASP A 370 -13.08 -33.74 1.15
C ASP A 370 -14.45 -33.98 0.48
N HIS A 371 -14.45 -34.30 -0.83
CA HIS A 371 -15.63 -34.42 -1.70
C HIS A 371 -16.73 -35.40 -1.21
N GLY A 372 -16.50 -36.14 -0.11
CA GLY A 372 -17.47 -37.02 0.53
C GLY A 372 -18.21 -36.47 1.76
N LYS A 373 -17.89 -35.27 2.27
CA LYS A 373 -18.52 -34.71 3.48
C LYS A 373 -19.56 -33.63 3.17
N LEU A 374 -20.58 -33.55 4.02
CA LEU A 374 -21.55 -32.46 4.02
C LEU A 374 -20.83 -31.11 4.22
N LEU A 375 -21.04 -30.17 3.29
CA LEU A 375 -20.44 -28.84 3.35
C LEU A 375 -20.78 -28.16 4.69
N LYS A 376 -19.76 -27.77 5.44
CA LYS A 376 -19.88 -26.98 6.67
C LYS A 376 -19.34 -25.59 6.40
N ILE A 377 -20.12 -24.58 6.75
CA ILE A 377 -19.67 -23.18 6.67
C ILE A 377 -19.18 -22.79 8.06
N TYR A 378 -17.91 -22.41 8.14
CA TYR A 378 -17.27 -22.00 9.39
C TYR A 378 -17.29 -20.48 9.57
N SER A 379 -17.06 -20.02 10.79
CA SER A 379 -16.69 -18.62 11.03
C SER A 379 -15.30 -18.38 10.43
N PRO A 380 -15.10 -17.42 9.49
CA PRO A 380 -13.82 -17.22 8.82
C PRO A 380 -12.66 -17.00 9.80
N LYS A 381 -12.88 -16.21 10.85
CA LYS A 381 -11.88 -15.97 11.91
C LYS A 381 -11.41 -17.26 12.58
N ASN A 382 -12.35 -18.12 12.96
CA ASN A 382 -12.04 -19.37 13.65
C ASN A 382 -11.42 -20.39 12.70
N PHE A 383 -11.88 -20.45 11.46
CA PHE A 383 -11.33 -21.32 10.43
C PHE A 383 -9.87 -20.98 10.15
N ILE A 384 -9.58 -19.71 9.83
CA ILE A 384 -8.21 -19.24 9.56
C ILE A 384 -7.30 -19.49 10.75
N ARG A 385 -7.76 -19.20 11.98
CA ARG A 385 -6.96 -19.44 13.19
C ARG A 385 -6.61 -20.92 13.38
N ASN A 386 -7.53 -21.83 13.07
CA ASN A 386 -7.32 -23.27 13.25
C ASN A 386 -6.43 -23.87 12.15
N ASN A 387 -6.47 -23.31 10.93
CA ASN A 387 -5.72 -23.80 9.77
C ASN A 387 -4.47 -22.95 9.46
N ARG A 388 -4.08 -22.03 10.36
CA ARG A 388 -2.96 -21.09 10.17
C ARG A 388 -1.61 -21.71 9.80
N LEU A 389 -1.42 -23.02 9.92
CA LEU A 389 -0.17 -23.67 9.54
C LEU A 389 -0.07 -23.89 8.03
N GLU A 390 -1.19 -23.79 7.30
CA GLU A 390 -1.29 -23.99 5.86
C GLU A 390 -0.97 -22.72 5.05
N GLY A 391 -0.82 -21.57 5.72
CA GLY A 391 -0.57 -20.28 5.07
C GLY A 391 0.87 -19.80 5.18
N ASN A 392 1.26 -18.89 4.29
CA ASN A 392 2.51 -18.14 4.36
C ASN A 392 2.41 -17.00 5.39
N THR A 393 3.57 -16.60 5.92
CA THR A 393 3.67 -15.45 6.83
C THR A 393 3.17 -14.18 6.15
N PHE A 394 2.41 -13.37 6.89
CA PHE A 394 1.88 -12.12 6.37
C PHE A 394 2.97 -11.05 6.28
N ASN A 395 3.23 -10.53 5.09
CA ASN A 395 4.20 -9.47 4.84
C ASN A 395 3.45 -8.15 4.64
N ILE A 396 3.86 -7.10 5.35
CA ILE A 396 3.21 -5.79 5.25
C ILE A 396 3.86 -4.96 4.16
N THR A 397 5.16 -5.15 3.93
CA THR A 397 5.94 -4.23 3.12
C THR A 397 6.15 -4.73 1.69
N ALA A 398 6.62 -5.96 1.52
CA ALA A 398 6.81 -6.63 0.24
C ALA A 398 7.08 -8.12 0.50
N ASP A 399 7.09 -8.95 -0.55
CA ASP A 399 7.59 -10.32 -0.43
C ASP A 399 9.13 -10.35 -0.40
N PRO A 400 9.78 -10.75 0.72
CA PRO A 400 11.23 -10.78 0.83
C PRO A 400 11.88 -12.06 0.27
N GLN A 401 11.12 -13.01 -0.29
CA GLN A 401 11.65 -14.32 -0.68
C GLN A 401 12.90 -14.27 -1.58
N ALA A 402 12.95 -13.34 -2.54
CA ALA A 402 14.12 -13.18 -3.41
C ALA A 402 15.39 -12.81 -2.60
N ILE A 403 15.26 -11.91 -1.63
CA ILE A 403 16.35 -11.52 -0.73
C ILE A 403 16.72 -12.69 0.18
N LEU A 404 15.73 -13.38 0.75
CA LEU A 404 15.96 -14.53 1.64
C LEU A 404 16.69 -15.68 0.94
N ARG A 405 16.44 -15.91 -0.35
CA ARG A 405 17.20 -16.88 -1.16
C ARG A 405 18.66 -16.50 -1.28
N LEU A 406 18.96 -15.22 -1.55
CA LEU A 406 20.34 -14.70 -1.60
C LEU A 406 21.05 -14.79 -0.24
N LEU A 407 20.29 -14.77 0.85
CA LEU A 407 20.79 -14.87 2.22
C LEU A 407 20.65 -16.29 2.80
N SER A 408 20.32 -17.31 2.00
CA SER A 408 20.09 -18.65 2.53
C SER A 408 21.40 -19.37 2.86
N ASP A 409 22.44 -19.21 2.04
CA ASP A 409 23.75 -19.82 2.26
C ASP A 409 24.67 -18.88 3.09
N PRO A 410 25.10 -19.29 4.30
CA PRO A 410 26.06 -18.52 5.09
C PRO A 410 27.49 -18.55 4.51
N LEU A 411 27.79 -19.46 3.58
CA LEU A 411 29.10 -19.60 2.93
C LEU A 411 29.25 -18.70 1.69
N GLU A 412 28.14 -18.17 1.17
CA GLU A 412 28.12 -17.25 0.03
C GLU A 412 27.61 -15.87 0.47
N PRO A 413 28.51 -14.98 0.93
CA PRO A 413 28.13 -13.63 1.32
C PRO A 413 27.55 -12.83 0.16
N ALA A 414 26.47 -12.10 0.45
CA ALA A 414 25.79 -11.25 -0.54
C ALA A 414 25.67 -9.80 -0.03
N CYS A 415 25.76 -8.85 -0.96
CA CYS A 415 25.49 -7.43 -0.71
C CYS A 415 24.18 -7.06 -1.40
N VAL A 416 23.10 -6.98 -0.63
CA VAL A 416 21.77 -6.62 -1.10
C VAL A 416 21.52 -5.14 -0.83
N TYR A 417 21.03 -4.42 -1.82
CA TYR A 417 20.68 -3.00 -1.73
C TYR A 417 19.20 -2.80 -2.04
N ILE A 418 18.47 -2.08 -1.21
CA ILE A 418 17.04 -1.83 -1.36
C ILE A 418 16.85 -0.33 -1.52
N ILE A 419 16.37 0.08 -2.68
CA ILE A 419 16.04 1.47 -2.97
C ILE A 419 14.54 1.68 -3.08
N GLY A 420 14.04 2.80 -2.59
CA GLY A 420 12.63 3.14 -2.71
C GLY A 420 12.32 4.53 -2.21
N ASN A 421 11.15 5.02 -2.59
CA ASN A 421 10.62 6.32 -2.17
C ASN A 421 10.55 6.47 -0.63
N ASN A 422 10.51 7.72 -0.16
CA ASN A 422 10.22 7.99 1.24
C ASN A 422 8.82 7.47 1.57
N GLY A 423 8.69 6.73 2.67
CA GLY A 423 7.43 6.09 3.06
C GLY A 423 7.15 4.73 2.40
N ALA A 424 8.00 4.25 1.46
CA ALA A 424 7.82 2.95 0.81
C ALA A 424 7.93 1.73 1.77
N GLY A 425 8.39 1.94 3.00
CA GLY A 425 8.47 0.89 4.03
C GLY A 425 9.85 0.25 4.20
N LYS A 426 10.92 0.78 3.58
CA LYS A 426 12.31 0.28 3.64
C LYS A 426 12.75 -0.24 5.03
N THR A 427 12.71 0.60 6.06
CA THR A 427 13.07 0.20 7.44
C THR A 427 12.16 -0.89 7.99
N ARG A 428 10.89 -0.93 7.60
CA ARG A 428 9.92 -1.96 8.00
C ARG A 428 10.26 -3.31 7.35
N LEU A 429 10.63 -3.32 6.08
CA LEU A 429 11.15 -4.51 5.39
C LEU A 429 12.43 -5.03 6.07
N LEU A 430 13.37 -4.15 6.45
CA LEU A 430 14.53 -4.55 7.24
C LEU A 430 14.12 -5.19 8.57
N CYS A 431 13.10 -4.67 9.25
CA CYS A 431 12.60 -5.27 10.49
C CYS A 431 11.94 -6.63 10.26
N GLU A 432 11.17 -6.80 9.17
CA GLU A 432 10.58 -8.11 8.80
C GLU A 432 11.68 -9.15 8.51
N LEU A 433 12.78 -8.74 7.88
CA LEU A 433 13.93 -9.61 7.63
C LEU A 433 14.61 -10.10 8.93
N ILE A 434 14.54 -9.35 10.04
CA ILE A 434 15.09 -9.81 11.33
C ILE A 434 14.43 -11.12 11.76
N ASP A 435 13.10 -11.17 11.67
CA ASP A 435 12.33 -12.32 12.11
C ASP A 435 12.59 -13.52 11.20
N HIS A 436 12.55 -13.32 9.87
CA HIS A 436 12.83 -14.38 8.90
C HIS A 436 14.25 -14.94 8.96
N ILE A 437 15.25 -14.09 9.13
CA ILE A 437 16.65 -14.52 9.25
C ILE A 437 16.88 -15.19 10.62
N GLY A 438 16.18 -14.73 11.66
CA GLY A 438 16.17 -15.39 12.97
C GLY A 438 15.56 -16.80 12.92
N GLU A 439 14.53 -17.03 12.12
CA GLU A 439 13.98 -18.38 11.87
C GLU A 439 14.99 -19.32 11.18
N MET A 440 15.99 -18.77 10.48
CA MET A 440 17.12 -19.50 9.89
C MET A 440 18.30 -19.69 10.87
N ASP A 441 18.13 -19.35 12.15
CA ASP A 441 19.17 -19.41 13.20
C ASP A 441 20.41 -18.56 12.87
N ARG A 442 20.23 -17.45 12.14
CA ARG A 442 21.32 -16.55 11.73
C ARG A 442 21.32 -15.26 12.54
N ARG A 443 22.51 -14.83 12.95
CA ARG A 443 22.72 -13.54 13.64
C ARG A 443 22.49 -12.36 12.70
N THR A 444 21.75 -11.37 13.16
CA THR A 444 21.48 -10.11 12.49
C THR A 444 21.98 -8.93 13.32
N VAL A 445 22.55 -7.92 12.64
CA VAL A 445 23.01 -6.68 13.28
C VAL A 445 22.38 -5.49 12.56
N GLY A 446 21.52 -4.74 13.27
CA GLY A 446 20.87 -3.54 12.74
C GLY A 446 21.68 -2.28 12.98
N ILE A 447 22.00 -1.53 11.93
CA ILE A 447 22.73 -0.26 12.00
C ILE A 447 21.92 0.81 11.29
N SER A 448 21.65 1.90 11.97
CA SER A 448 21.03 3.10 11.40
C SER A 448 21.86 4.33 11.75
N THR A 449 22.01 5.23 10.78
CA THR A 449 22.59 6.57 10.96
C THR A 449 21.51 7.61 11.33
N GLY A 450 20.22 7.27 11.20
CA GLY A 450 19.07 8.11 11.51
C GLY A 450 18.45 7.81 12.88
N VAL A 451 17.74 8.78 13.45
CA VAL A 451 17.02 8.64 14.74
C VAL A 451 15.63 8.06 14.63
N HIS A 452 15.08 8.02 13.42
CA HIS A 452 13.70 7.61 13.17
C HIS A 452 13.61 6.14 12.72
N ASP A 453 14.70 5.39 12.84
CA ASP A 453 14.69 3.97 12.50
C ASP A 453 13.80 3.17 13.48
N ARG A 454 13.29 2.05 12.99
CA ARG A 454 12.33 1.21 13.73
C ARG A 454 12.95 -0.07 14.26
N PHE A 455 14.28 -0.20 14.22
CA PHE A 455 14.93 -1.40 14.72
C PHE A 455 14.58 -1.67 16.19
N PRO A 456 14.47 -2.94 16.62
CA PRO A 456 14.23 -3.26 18.02
C PRO A 456 15.35 -2.74 18.94
N LEU A 457 15.01 -2.01 20.00
CA LEU A 457 15.99 -1.50 20.98
C LEU A 457 15.49 -1.72 22.42
N GLY A 458 16.29 -2.37 23.26
CA GLY A 458 16.03 -2.64 24.68
C GLY A 458 15.81 -4.12 25.03
N ARG A 459 15.95 -4.47 26.31
CA ARG A 459 15.98 -5.86 26.83
C ARG A 459 14.70 -6.68 26.56
N THR A 460 13.55 -6.03 26.33
CA THR A 460 12.25 -6.71 26.10
C THR A 460 11.91 -6.91 24.62
N LYS A 461 12.73 -6.40 23.69
CA LYS A 461 12.49 -6.48 22.24
C LYS A 461 13.68 -7.02 21.43
N GLN A 462 14.80 -7.35 22.08
CA GLN A 462 15.89 -8.06 21.42
C GLN A 462 15.50 -9.54 21.31
N THR A 463 15.42 -10.05 20.08
CA THR A 463 15.37 -11.49 19.82
C THR A 463 16.76 -12.06 20.07
N ASN A 464 16.87 -13.38 20.34
CA ASN A 464 18.17 -14.02 20.62
C ASN A 464 19.20 -13.81 19.49
N HIS A 465 18.74 -13.52 18.27
CA HIS A 465 19.58 -13.42 17.08
C HIS A 465 19.75 -11.98 16.56
N PHE A 466 19.21 -10.95 17.22
CA PHE A 466 19.31 -9.56 16.75
C PHE A 466 20.07 -8.64 17.70
N GLU A 467 20.99 -7.84 17.15
CA GLU A 467 21.74 -6.83 17.87
C GLU A 467 21.64 -5.45 17.21
N TYR A 468 21.30 -4.42 18.00
CA TYR A 468 21.24 -3.05 17.52
C TYR A 468 22.56 -2.30 17.75
N ARG A 469 23.08 -1.68 16.70
CA ARG A 469 24.35 -0.92 16.67
C ARG A 469 24.24 0.46 15.99
N GLY A 470 23.03 0.99 15.84
CA GLY A 470 22.76 2.32 15.30
C GLY A 470 22.99 3.48 16.29
N VAL A 471 22.62 4.71 15.88
CA VAL A 471 22.88 5.95 16.63
C VAL A 471 21.98 6.16 17.86
N ARG A 472 20.79 5.54 17.88
CA ARG A 472 19.87 5.66 19.03
C ARG A 472 20.48 5.09 20.31
N THR A 473 20.45 5.89 21.38
CA THR A 473 20.92 5.51 22.72
C THR A 473 19.78 5.16 23.68
N SER A 474 18.56 5.49 23.28
CA SER A 474 17.29 5.07 23.85
C SER A 474 16.25 5.01 22.71
N PRO A 475 15.05 4.44 22.90
CA PRO A 475 14.08 4.23 21.82
C PRO A 475 13.83 5.45 20.91
N ASP A 476 13.83 6.66 21.49
CA ASP A 476 13.48 7.90 20.78
C ASP A 476 14.55 9.00 20.91
N SER A 477 15.78 8.69 21.36
CA SER A 477 16.79 9.74 21.56
C SER A 477 18.25 9.35 21.33
N ILE A 478 19.04 10.36 20.94
CA ILE A 478 20.51 10.31 20.85
C ILE A 478 21.12 11.03 22.04
N SER A 479 22.17 10.43 22.59
CA SER A 479 23.08 11.07 23.53
C SER A 479 24.48 11.12 22.90
N PRO A 480 24.94 12.30 22.43
CA PRO A 480 26.25 12.43 21.79
C PRO A 480 27.40 11.95 22.69
N SER A 481 27.34 12.24 23.99
CA SER A 481 28.36 11.81 24.95
C SER A 481 28.43 10.28 25.11
N LYS A 482 27.29 9.58 25.07
CA LYS A 482 27.25 8.11 25.06
C LYS A 482 27.78 7.55 23.73
N LEU A 483 27.45 8.17 22.59
CA LEU A 483 27.97 7.78 21.29
C LEU A 483 29.49 7.90 21.22
N THR A 484 30.06 9.05 21.63
CA THR A 484 31.50 9.25 21.69
C THR A 484 32.19 8.18 22.55
N LYS A 485 31.63 7.88 23.73
CA LYS A 485 32.18 6.81 24.61
C LYS A 485 32.12 5.45 23.95
N ASN A 486 31.00 5.12 23.31
CA ASN A 486 30.83 3.86 22.59
C ASN A 486 31.84 3.74 21.44
N VAL A 487 31.91 4.75 20.57
CA VAL A 487 32.86 4.79 19.45
C VAL A 487 34.31 4.67 19.92
N THR A 488 34.67 5.37 21.00
CA THR A 488 36.03 5.27 21.58
C THR A 488 36.32 3.84 22.08
N SER A 489 35.33 3.17 22.68
CA SER A 489 35.44 1.77 23.10
C SER A 489 35.56 0.80 21.92
N LEU A 490 34.78 1.02 20.85
CA LEU A 490 34.88 0.22 19.63
C LEU A 490 36.25 0.40 18.96
N ALA A 491 36.74 1.64 18.86
CA ALA A 491 38.06 1.93 18.35
C ALA A 491 39.16 1.22 19.16
N ALA A 492 39.09 1.25 20.49
CA ALA A 492 40.05 0.53 21.34
C ALA A 492 40.10 -0.97 21.04
N ARG A 493 38.95 -1.61 20.78
CA ARG A 493 38.90 -3.03 20.38
C ARG A 493 39.51 -3.27 19.00
N VAL A 494 39.23 -2.39 18.03
CA VAL A 494 39.74 -2.51 16.66
C VAL A 494 41.24 -2.32 16.59
N LEU A 495 41.78 -1.35 17.33
CA LEU A 495 43.20 -0.95 17.23
C LEU A 495 44.16 -1.99 17.83
N VAL A 496 43.68 -2.90 18.67
CA VAL A 496 44.48 -4.00 19.28
C VAL A 496 44.28 -5.36 18.62
N ASP A 497 43.42 -5.45 17.60
CA ASP A 497 43.23 -6.66 16.79
C ASP A 497 43.73 -6.39 15.37
N GLN A 498 44.75 -7.13 14.92
CA GLN A 498 45.40 -6.89 13.64
C GLN A 498 44.45 -7.04 12.45
N ARG A 499 43.54 -8.04 12.50
CA ARG A 499 42.59 -8.29 11.41
C ARG A 499 41.59 -7.15 11.30
N MET A 500 41.12 -6.63 12.44
CA MET A 500 40.20 -5.49 12.51
C MET A 500 40.88 -4.17 12.12
N LEU A 501 42.10 -3.93 12.61
CA LEU A 501 42.89 -2.74 12.30
C LEU A 501 43.13 -2.61 10.80
N GLU A 502 43.57 -3.69 10.15
CA GLU A 502 43.76 -3.72 8.70
C GLU A 502 42.46 -3.47 7.92
N ALA A 503 41.35 -4.06 8.36
CA ALA A 503 40.04 -3.78 7.76
C ALA A 503 39.68 -2.30 7.85
N LEU A 504 39.89 -1.68 9.01
CA LEU A 504 39.63 -0.25 9.21
C LEU A 504 40.52 0.61 8.31
N LYS A 505 41.82 0.27 8.20
CA LYS A 505 42.78 0.96 7.31
C LYS A 505 42.34 0.89 5.85
N GLU A 506 41.99 -0.31 5.35
CA GLU A 506 41.53 -0.51 3.97
C GLU A 506 40.26 0.29 3.67
N CYS A 507 39.27 0.24 4.57
CA CYS A 507 38.03 1.00 4.43
C CYS A 507 38.27 2.52 4.45
N GLN A 508 39.09 3.01 5.37
CA GLN A 508 39.43 4.43 5.45
C GLN A 508 40.20 4.90 4.22
N GLN A 509 41.14 4.10 3.71
CA GLN A 509 41.88 4.40 2.50
C GLN A 509 40.95 4.48 1.28
N CYS A 510 39.99 3.55 1.15
CA CYS A 510 38.98 3.61 0.09
C CYS A 510 38.19 4.92 0.12
N LEU A 511 37.85 5.39 1.32
CA LEU A 511 37.10 6.63 1.54
C LEU A 511 37.96 7.90 1.46
N GLY A 512 39.28 7.76 1.25
CA GLY A 512 40.23 8.87 1.15
C GLY A 512 40.67 9.47 2.49
N PHE A 513 40.48 8.75 3.60
CA PHE A 513 40.99 9.15 4.92
C PHE A 513 42.44 8.72 5.12
N ALA A 514 43.17 9.46 5.95
CA ALA A 514 44.49 9.07 6.40
C ALA A 514 44.38 7.97 7.46
N THR A 515 45.13 6.88 7.27
CA THR A 515 45.11 5.68 8.13
C THR A 515 45.99 5.82 9.37
N ARG A 516 45.89 6.95 10.07
CA ARG A 516 46.65 7.26 11.29
C ARG A 516 45.66 7.54 12.42
N PHE A 517 45.75 6.74 13.48
CA PHE A 517 44.81 6.74 14.59
C PHE A 517 45.45 7.22 15.89
N TYR A 518 44.64 7.86 16.73
CA TYR A 518 45.09 8.42 18.00
C TYR A 518 44.06 8.19 19.10
N PHE A 519 44.53 8.12 20.34
CA PHE A 519 43.72 8.45 21.51
C PHE A 519 44.12 9.83 22.01
N MET A 520 43.14 10.73 22.08
CA MET A 520 43.31 12.11 22.48
C MET A 520 42.78 12.30 23.89
N LEU A 521 43.58 12.86 24.79
CA LEU A 521 43.12 13.18 26.15
C LEU A 521 42.06 14.29 26.07
N ARG A 522 40.92 14.07 26.75
CA ARG A 522 39.84 15.06 26.78
C ARG A 522 40.32 16.37 27.41
N PRO A 523 39.93 17.54 26.87
CA PRO A 523 40.35 18.83 27.41
C PRO A 523 40.05 18.99 28.90
N GLU A 524 38.91 18.45 29.37
CA GLU A 524 38.50 18.52 30.78
C GLU A 524 39.44 17.75 31.73
N MET A 525 40.20 16.79 31.19
CA MET A 525 41.12 15.92 31.93
C MET A 525 42.59 16.35 31.79
N ALA A 526 42.87 17.34 30.94
CA ALA A 526 44.21 17.83 30.70
C ALA A 526 44.60 18.87 31.76
N LEU A 527 45.60 18.54 32.59
CA LEU A 527 46.33 19.55 33.37
C LEU A 527 47.16 20.41 32.41
N ASP A 528 47.33 21.72 32.68
CA ASP A 528 48.04 22.68 31.81
C ASP A 528 49.45 22.22 31.42
N ASN A 529 50.10 21.38 32.25
CA ASN A 529 51.47 20.91 32.07
C ASN A 529 51.61 19.44 31.60
N ALA A 530 50.53 18.77 31.17
CA ALA A 530 50.63 17.37 30.74
C ALA A 530 51.52 17.22 29.46
N PRO A 531 52.47 16.27 29.44
CA PRO A 531 53.32 15.96 28.28
C PRO A 531 52.51 15.72 27.00
N LYS A 532 53.07 16.12 25.85
CA LYS A 532 52.40 15.99 24.54
C LYS A 532 52.12 14.53 24.18
N GLU A 533 52.98 13.59 24.58
CA GLU A 533 52.74 12.15 24.34
C GLU A 533 51.52 11.62 25.12
N ILE A 534 51.26 12.14 26.32
CA ILE A 534 50.09 11.74 27.13
C ILE A 534 48.80 12.34 26.57
N ARG A 535 48.89 13.55 26.00
CA ARG A 535 47.74 14.23 25.37
C ARG A 535 47.34 13.62 24.03
N LEU A 536 48.29 13.05 23.30
CA LEU A 536 48.12 12.49 21.95
C LEU A 536 48.87 11.17 21.84
N MET A 537 48.17 10.07 22.06
CA MET A 537 48.73 8.73 21.96
C MET A 537 48.53 8.22 20.53
N ARG A 538 49.61 8.12 19.74
CA ARG A 538 49.55 7.58 18.37
C ARG A 538 49.54 6.05 18.41
N MET A 539 48.68 5.44 17.60
CA MET A 539 48.65 4.00 17.42
C MET A 539 49.62 3.58 16.30
N SER A 540 50.34 2.48 16.54
CA SER A 540 51.16 1.74 15.58
C SER A 540 50.28 1.05 14.53
N GLU A 541 50.91 0.72 13.41
CA GLU A 541 50.31 -0.09 12.35
C GLU A 541 50.28 -1.58 12.71
N ASN A 542 51.06 -1.99 13.71
CA ASN A 542 51.06 -3.32 14.29
C ASN A 542 50.22 -3.30 15.57
N ALA A 543 49.11 -4.02 15.58
CA ALA A 543 48.18 -4.06 16.70
C ALA A 543 48.81 -4.59 18.00
N ALA A 544 49.84 -5.44 17.90
CA ALA A 544 50.55 -5.98 19.08
C ALA A 544 51.40 -4.92 19.82
N GLU A 545 51.69 -3.78 19.18
CA GLU A 545 52.42 -2.66 19.76
C GLU A 545 51.49 -1.57 20.30
N ASN A 546 50.17 -1.75 20.17
CA ASN A 546 49.18 -0.76 20.57
C ASN A 546 48.72 -1.00 22.01
N ASP A 547 48.98 -0.03 22.88
CA ASP A 547 48.46 0.03 24.23
C ASP A 547 47.21 0.91 24.29
N VAL A 548 46.12 0.40 24.87
CA VAL A 548 44.89 1.18 25.10
C VAL A 548 45.07 2.02 26.37
N PRO A 549 44.78 3.33 26.34
CA PRO A 549 44.97 4.18 27.51
C PRO A 549 43.96 3.86 28.62
N GLU A 550 44.43 3.85 29.87
CA GLU A 550 43.60 3.63 31.06
C GLU A 550 43.60 4.85 32.00
N PRO A 551 42.42 5.32 32.47
CA PRO A 551 41.08 4.86 32.09
C PRO A 551 40.65 5.44 30.73
N LEU A 552 40.10 4.58 29.85
CA LEU A 552 39.66 4.96 28.51
C LEU A 552 38.64 6.12 28.49
N THR A 553 37.90 6.29 29.59
CA THR A 553 36.93 7.39 29.77
C THR A 553 37.56 8.78 29.71
N HIS A 554 38.86 8.92 29.95
CA HIS A 554 39.58 10.18 29.84
C HIS A 554 39.98 10.53 28.41
N TYR A 555 39.85 9.59 27.48
CA TYR A 555 40.30 9.72 26.11
C TYR A 555 39.12 9.76 25.14
N GLU A 556 39.43 10.18 23.92
CA GLU A 556 38.55 10.14 22.77
C GLU A 556 39.30 9.61 21.55
N PHE A 557 38.63 8.83 20.71
CA PHE A 557 39.19 8.38 19.44
C PHE A 557 39.46 9.57 18.51
N GLY A 558 40.66 9.61 17.93
CA GLY A 558 41.12 10.66 17.04
C GLY A 558 41.58 10.13 15.69
N VAL A 559 41.31 10.91 14.64
CA VAL A 559 41.69 10.62 13.26
C VAL A 559 42.40 11.82 12.64
N VAL A 560 43.10 11.60 11.52
CA VAL A 560 43.79 12.68 10.80
C VAL A 560 42.91 13.17 9.65
N ARG A 561 42.63 14.47 9.63
CA ARG A 561 42.08 15.14 8.46
C ARG A 561 43.21 15.45 7.48
N PRO A 562 43.12 14.99 6.21
CA PRO A 562 44.15 15.26 5.21
C PRO A 562 44.28 16.76 4.93
N ALA A 563 45.46 17.19 4.51
CA ALA A 563 45.72 18.58 4.15
C ALA A 563 44.90 18.97 2.90
N THR A 564 44.34 20.17 2.91
CA THR A 564 43.79 20.85 1.73
C THR A 564 44.73 21.97 1.31
N GLU A 565 44.54 22.56 0.13
CA GLU A 565 45.40 23.67 -0.37
C GLU A 565 45.53 24.82 0.65
N ASP A 566 44.51 25.04 1.49
CA ASP A 566 44.46 26.09 2.50
C ASP A 566 44.73 25.63 3.96
N GLN A 567 44.83 24.31 4.23
CA GLN A 567 44.94 23.79 5.61
C GLN A 567 45.93 22.64 5.73
N ARG A 568 46.83 22.73 6.72
CA ARG A 568 47.74 21.63 7.08
C ARG A 568 46.97 20.44 7.69
N GLU A 569 47.56 19.25 7.59
CA GLU A 569 47.04 18.06 8.27
C GLU A 569 46.81 18.34 9.75
N ARG A 570 45.64 17.94 10.26
CA ARG A 570 45.27 18.15 11.66
C ARG A 570 44.70 16.87 12.25
N ILE A 571 45.13 16.56 13.47
CA ILE A 571 44.55 15.50 14.30
C ILE A 571 43.29 16.05 14.96
N VAL A 572 42.17 15.35 14.78
CA VAL A 572 40.85 15.79 15.21
C VAL A 572 40.21 14.67 16.03
N SER A 573 39.60 15.02 17.16
CA SER A 573 38.86 14.06 17.98
C SER A 573 37.50 13.76 17.36
N TYR A 574 36.93 12.59 17.65
CA TYR A 574 35.66 12.14 17.08
C TYR A 574 34.54 13.19 17.19
N SER A 575 34.36 13.79 18.37
CA SER A 575 33.36 14.83 18.64
C SER A 575 33.53 16.10 17.81
N SER A 576 34.73 16.36 17.30
CA SER A 576 35.07 17.52 16.47
C SER A 576 35.03 17.24 14.96
N LEU A 577 34.74 16.00 14.56
CA LEU A 577 34.50 15.63 13.17
C LEU A 577 33.16 16.18 12.66
N SER A 578 33.04 16.31 11.34
CA SER A 578 31.73 16.59 10.73
C SER A 578 30.77 15.42 10.95
N SER A 579 29.46 15.67 10.91
CA SER A 579 28.44 14.62 11.10
C SER A 579 28.62 13.44 10.15
N GLY A 580 28.99 13.69 8.88
CA GLY A 580 29.29 12.63 7.92
C GLY A 580 30.53 11.80 8.29
N GLU A 581 31.61 12.45 8.73
CA GLU A 581 32.82 11.78 9.22
C GLU A 581 32.52 10.93 10.47
N GLN A 582 31.71 11.46 11.40
CA GLN A 582 31.26 10.73 12.60
C GLN A 582 30.46 9.49 12.21
N ASN A 583 29.45 9.65 11.33
CA ASN A 583 28.60 8.57 10.86
C ASN A 583 29.40 7.44 10.20
N ILE A 584 30.34 7.78 9.31
CA ILE A 584 31.22 6.79 8.65
C ILE A 584 32.06 6.04 9.67
N ASN A 585 32.74 6.75 10.59
CA ASN A 585 33.61 6.09 11.56
C ASN A 585 32.79 5.19 12.50
N GLN A 586 31.62 5.65 12.94
CA GLN A 586 30.71 4.83 13.74
C GLN A 586 30.24 3.58 12.97
N LEU A 587 29.82 3.72 11.72
CA LEU A 587 29.38 2.61 10.87
C LEU A 587 30.49 1.55 10.72
N LEU A 588 31.70 1.98 10.34
CA LEU A 588 32.85 1.09 10.15
C LEU A 588 33.22 0.36 11.45
N LEU A 589 33.36 1.08 12.56
CA LEU A 589 33.73 0.50 13.85
C LEU A 589 32.65 -0.46 14.36
N SER A 590 31.37 -0.11 14.21
CA SER A 590 30.25 -1.00 14.56
C SER A 590 30.28 -2.29 13.75
N ILE A 591 30.45 -2.22 12.43
CA ILE A 591 30.52 -3.42 11.57
C ILE A 591 31.73 -4.26 11.96
N ILE A 592 32.94 -3.69 11.94
CA ILE A 592 34.18 -4.44 12.14
C ILE A 592 34.22 -5.15 13.50
N THR A 593 33.70 -4.53 14.56
CA THR A 593 33.71 -5.12 15.91
C THR A 593 32.63 -6.17 16.17
N THR A 594 31.65 -6.30 15.27
CA THR A 594 30.55 -7.28 15.34
C THR A 594 30.56 -8.25 14.15
N ALA A 595 31.48 -8.07 13.21
CA ALA A 595 31.62 -8.89 12.02
C ALA A 595 32.13 -10.27 12.41
N GLU A 596 31.23 -11.24 12.27
CA GLU A 596 31.49 -12.66 12.40
C GLU A 596 30.95 -13.34 11.15
N ARG A 597 31.53 -14.50 10.85
CA ARG A 597 31.13 -15.31 9.71
C ARG A 597 29.64 -15.64 9.77
N GLY A 598 28.93 -15.41 8.67
CA GLY A 598 27.51 -15.68 8.56
C GLY A 598 26.60 -14.61 9.20
N THR A 599 27.14 -13.56 9.82
CA THR A 599 26.33 -12.42 10.29
C THR A 599 25.70 -11.69 9.11
N VAL A 600 24.44 -11.27 9.26
CA VAL A 600 23.75 -10.40 8.30
C VAL A 600 23.60 -8.99 8.88
N PHE A 601 24.21 -8.01 8.23
CA PHE A 601 24.09 -6.61 8.59
C PHE A 601 22.89 -5.97 7.89
N LEU A 602 21.98 -5.39 8.66
CA LEU A 602 20.84 -4.63 8.16
C LEU A 602 21.16 -3.13 8.35
N VAL A 603 21.46 -2.43 7.27
CA VAL A 603 21.94 -1.05 7.30
C VAL A 603 20.86 -0.13 6.75
N ASP A 604 20.39 0.83 7.55
CA ASP A 604 19.34 1.77 7.18
C ASP A 604 19.90 3.19 6.96
N GLU A 605 19.62 3.74 5.77
CA GLU A 605 19.94 5.09 5.32
C GLU A 605 21.41 5.51 5.57
N PRO A 606 22.42 4.71 5.18
CA PRO A 606 23.81 5.01 5.50
C PRO A 606 24.34 6.30 4.84
N GLU A 607 23.65 6.85 3.86
CA GLU A 607 23.97 8.10 3.16
C GLU A 607 23.69 9.37 3.98
N ILE A 608 22.95 9.29 5.10
CA ILE A 608 22.57 10.46 5.88
C ILE A 608 23.82 11.22 6.33
N SER A 609 23.86 12.51 5.98
CA SER A 609 24.99 13.43 6.23
C SER A 609 26.29 13.13 5.44
N LEU A 610 26.28 12.19 4.49
CA LEU A 610 27.45 11.88 3.67
C LEU A 610 27.49 12.73 2.39
N HIS A 611 28.69 13.19 2.02
CA HIS A 611 28.91 13.82 0.73
C HIS A 611 28.89 12.77 -0.39
N LEU A 612 28.49 13.18 -1.62
CA LEU A 612 28.30 12.30 -2.78
C LEU A 612 29.47 11.34 -3.05
N LYS A 613 30.72 11.80 -2.92
CA LYS A 613 31.92 10.97 -3.11
C LYS A 613 31.92 9.76 -2.18
N TRP A 614 31.58 9.94 -0.91
CA TRP A 614 31.51 8.83 0.05
C TRP A 614 30.32 7.91 -0.20
N GLN A 615 29.17 8.46 -0.64
CA GLN A 615 28.03 7.63 -1.04
C GLN A 615 28.38 6.69 -2.21
N GLN A 616 29.15 7.17 -3.20
CA GLN A 616 29.62 6.37 -4.33
C GLN A 616 30.63 5.29 -3.92
N THR A 617 31.47 5.56 -2.92
CA THR A 617 32.48 4.62 -2.42
C THR A 617 31.90 3.57 -1.46
N LEU A 618 30.79 3.87 -0.79
CA LEU A 618 30.26 3.03 0.29
C LEU A 618 29.91 1.59 -0.14
N PRO A 619 29.34 1.32 -1.34
CA PRO A 619 29.12 -0.05 -1.81
C PRO A 619 30.41 -0.88 -1.82
N ARG A 620 31.52 -0.28 -2.27
CA ARG A 620 32.83 -0.94 -2.29
C ARG A 620 33.32 -1.27 -0.89
N VAL A 621 33.07 -0.39 0.08
CA VAL A 621 33.40 -0.63 1.50
C VAL A 621 32.62 -1.83 2.04
N PHE A 622 31.31 -1.91 1.77
CA PHE A 622 30.50 -3.06 2.18
C PHE A 622 30.98 -4.35 1.52
N HIS A 623 31.30 -4.33 0.22
CA HIS A 623 31.86 -5.49 -0.47
C HIS A 623 33.18 -5.95 0.15
N LEU A 624 34.10 -5.03 0.44
CA LEU A 624 35.38 -5.36 1.11
C LEU A 624 35.15 -6.02 2.47
N LEU A 625 34.27 -5.46 3.31
CA LEU A 625 33.94 -6.02 4.61
C LEU A 625 33.25 -7.39 4.49
N SER A 626 32.35 -7.54 3.51
CA SER A 626 31.63 -8.78 3.22
C SER A 626 32.60 -9.92 2.90
N GLN A 627 33.55 -9.69 2.00
CA GLN A 627 34.55 -10.69 1.63
C GLN A 627 35.53 -10.98 2.77
N ARG A 628 35.94 -9.94 3.51
CA ARG A 628 36.95 -10.08 4.58
C ARG A 628 36.45 -10.83 5.81
N PHE A 629 35.16 -10.68 6.14
CA PHE A 629 34.56 -11.28 7.33
C PHE A 629 33.53 -12.37 7.03
N GLU A 630 33.30 -12.70 5.76
CA GLU A 630 32.30 -13.67 5.31
C GLU A 630 30.89 -13.34 5.87
N CYS A 631 30.49 -12.08 5.74
CA CYS A 631 29.21 -11.56 6.23
C CYS A 631 28.38 -10.94 5.10
N SER A 632 27.06 -11.00 5.22
CA SER A 632 26.13 -10.44 4.23
C SER A 632 25.64 -9.06 4.67
N PHE A 633 25.28 -8.22 3.69
CA PHE A 633 24.71 -6.89 3.93
C PHE A 633 23.36 -6.77 3.25
N VAL A 634 22.40 -6.14 3.94
CA VAL A 634 21.15 -5.66 3.36
C VAL A 634 21.08 -4.17 3.68
N VAL A 635 21.22 -3.34 2.67
CA VAL A 635 21.35 -1.88 2.80
C VAL A 635 20.11 -1.23 2.22
N ALA A 636 19.30 -0.58 3.06
CA ALA A 636 18.20 0.24 2.61
C ALA A 636 18.64 1.70 2.44
N THR A 637 18.28 2.30 1.31
CA THR A 637 18.74 3.63 0.91
C THR A 637 17.69 4.36 0.07
N HIS A 638 17.71 5.69 0.07
CA HIS A 638 17.05 6.53 -0.91
C HIS A 638 18.03 7.15 -1.93
N ALA A 639 19.35 6.94 -1.77
CA ALA A 639 20.39 7.51 -2.61
C ALA A 639 20.63 6.69 -3.90
N PRO A 640 20.24 7.20 -5.09
CA PRO A 640 20.49 6.49 -6.36
C PRO A 640 21.97 6.34 -6.67
N THR A 641 22.80 7.26 -6.17
CA THR A 641 24.27 7.25 -6.29
C THR A 641 24.92 6.04 -5.63
N LEU A 642 24.32 5.51 -4.56
CA LEU A 642 24.78 4.29 -3.90
C LEU A 642 24.50 3.08 -4.78
N ILE A 643 23.27 2.98 -5.31
CA ILE A 643 22.84 1.88 -6.17
C ILE A 643 23.62 1.83 -7.48
N SER A 644 23.86 2.97 -8.14
CA SER A 644 24.61 3.01 -9.40
C SER A 644 26.07 2.55 -9.26
N ASN A 645 26.61 2.54 -8.03
CA ASN A 645 27.98 2.12 -7.73
C ASN A 645 28.06 0.73 -7.09
N ALA A 646 26.91 0.05 -6.86
CA ALA A 646 26.84 -1.30 -6.32
C ALA A 646 27.04 -2.37 -7.41
N ASN A 647 28.21 -2.38 -8.05
CA ASN A 647 28.51 -3.22 -9.22
C ASN A 647 29.46 -4.38 -8.93
N ASP A 648 29.94 -4.52 -7.68
CA ASP A 648 30.81 -5.63 -7.30
C ASP A 648 30.08 -6.98 -7.41
N ARG A 649 30.82 -8.07 -7.66
CA ARG A 649 30.26 -9.43 -7.76
C ARG A 649 29.57 -9.82 -6.44
N GLY A 650 28.38 -10.44 -6.55
CA GLY A 650 27.54 -10.77 -5.40
C GLY A 650 26.71 -9.59 -4.88
N SER A 651 26.69 -8.47 -5.60
CA SER A 651 25.81 -7.34 -5.31
C SER A 651 24.49 -7.44 -6.08
N HIS A 652 23.39 -7.29 -5.35
CA HIS A 652 22.02 -7.31 -5.88
C HIS A 652 21.30 -6.06 -5.44
N SER A 653 20.51 -5.44 -6.32
CA SER A 653 19.73 -4.26 -5.94
C SER A 653 18.27 -4.49 -6.25
N PHE A 654 17.39 -4.09 -5.33
CA PHE A 654 15.96 -4.25 -5.41
C PHE A 654 15.28 -2.91 -5.30
N MET A 655 14.15 -2.77 -5.99
CA MET A 655 13.32 -1.59 -5.92
C MET A 655 12.07 -1.88 -5.10
N LEU A 656 11.90 -1.16 -3.99
CA LEU A 656 10.71 -1.25 -3.18
C LEU A 656 9.71 -0.18 -3.62
N ASP A 657 8.62 -0.60 -4.26
CA ASP A 657 7.54 0.27 -4.67
C ASP A 657 6.17 -0.43 -4.55
N LEU A 658 5.25 0.17 -3.79
CA LEU A 658 3.87 -0.29 -3.59
C LEU A 658 3.73 -1.83 -3.38
N GLY A 659 4.54 -2.41 -2.50
CA GLY A 659 4.46 -3.85 -2.18
C GLY A 659 5.28 -4.75 -3.09
N LYS A 660 5.81 -4.22 -4.20
CA LYS A 660 6.66 -4.95 -5.12
C LYS A 660 8.13 -4.78 -4.75
N LEU A 661 8.91 -5.82 -4.98
CA LEU A 661 10.34 -5.85 -4.74
C LEU A 661 11.11 -6.46 -5.93
N PRO A 662 10.96 -5.96 -7.17
CA PRO A 662 11.73 -6.47 -8.30
C PRO A 662 13.22 -6.18 -8.15
N GLU A 663 14.04 -7.13 -8.62
CA GLU A 663 15.49 -6.93 -8.75
C GLU A 663 15.78 -5.99 -9.94
N LEU A 664 16.66 -5.02 -9.73
CA LEU A 664 17.12 -4.08 -10.74
C LEU A 664 18.17 -4.72 -11.63
N SER A 665 17.86 -4.75 -12.92
CA SER A 665 18.80 -5.19 -13.94
C SER A 665 20.05 -4.30 -13.97
N ALA A 666 21.15 -4.84 -14.52
CA ALA A 666 22.36 -4.05 -14.72
C ALA A 666 22.13 -2.78 -15.56
N ARG A 667 21.09 -2.76 -16.40
CA ARG A 667 20.70 -1.60 -17.22
C ARG A 667 20.03 -0.52 -16.39
N GLU A 668 19.10 -0.90 -15.52
CA GLU A 668 18.40 0.04 -14.66
C GLU A 668 19.35 0.68 -13.64
N ARG A 669 20.43 -0.03 -13.28
CA ARG A 669 21.50 0.48 -12.41
C ARG A 669 22.57 1.31 -13.12
N TYR A 670 22.52 1.42 -14.45
CA TYR A 670 23.61 1.99 -15.25
C TYR A 670 23.85 3.47 -14.96
N SER A 671 22.79 4.25 -14.73
CA SER A 671 22.90 5.67 -14.43
C SER A 671 21.97 6.11 -13.29
N VAL A 672 22.35 7.19 -12.62
CA VAL A 672 21.54 7.83 -11.58
C VAL A 672 20.20 8.29 -12.15
N GLU A 673 20.19 8.87 -13.34
CA GLU A 673 18.97 9.35 -14.00
C GLU A 673 18.02 8.19 -14.36
N SER A 674 18.57 7.02 -14.71
CA SER A 674 17.78 5.81 -14.99
C SER A 674 17.07 5.32 -13.72
N ILE A 675 17.75 5.34 -12.58
CA ILE A 675 17.18 4.96 -11.29
C ILE A 675 16.15 6.01 -10.83
N ILE A 676 16.43 7.31 -10.98
CA ILE A 676 15.51 8.38 -10.58
C ILE A 676 14.22 8.35 -11.43
N LEU A 677 14.35 8.24 -12.75
CA LEU A 677 13.18 8.19 -13.64
C LEU A 677 12.45 6.85 -13.54
N GLY A 678 13.19 5.75 -13.64
CA GLY A 678 12.64 4.39 -13.66
C GLY A 678 12.04 3.99 -12.31
N GLY A 679 12.66 4.44 -11.21
CA GLY A 679 12.36 3.99 -9.86
C GLY A 679 11.62 4.95 -8.96
N PHE A 680 11.85 6.26 -9.12
CA PHE A 680 11.15 7.28 -8.34
C PHE A 680 10.09 8.00 -9.17
N GLY A 681 9.92 7.65 -10.46
CA GLY A 681 9.01 8.35 -11.37
C GLY A 681 9.34 9.83 -11.50
N THR A 682 10.58 10.23 -11.24
CA THR A 682 10.99 11.63 -11.17
C THR A 682 11.82 11.98 -12.38
N TYR A 683 11.40 13.01 -13.12
CA TYR A 683 12.16 13.48 -14.27
C TYR A 683 13.25 14.47 -13.85
N THR A 684 14.46 14.27 -14.37
CA THR A 684 15.59 15.21 -14.27
C THR A 684 15.73 15.98 -15.58
N PRO A 685 15.94 17.32 -15.58
CA PRO A 685 16.11 18.10 -16.81
C PRO A 685 17.14 17.51 -17.79
N HIS A 686 16.78 17.47 -19.08
CA HIS A 686 17.59 16.92 -20.17
C HIS A 686 18.07 15.49 -19.86
N ASN A 687 17.13 14.58 -19.65
CA ASN A 687 17.44 13.26 -19.10
C ASN A 687 18.13 12.40 -20.16
N ARG A 688 19.46 12.26 -20.05
CA ARG A 688 20.25 11.44 -20.98
C ARG A 688 19.79 9.98 -21.08
N ALA A 689 19.25 9.41 -20.00
CA ALA A 689 18.72 8.05 -20.01
C ALA A 689 17.53 7.91 -20.99
N VAL A 690 16.74 8.97 -21.17
CA VAL A 690 15.62 9.01 -22.14
C VAL A 690 16.16 8.95 -23.57
N HIS A 691 17.18 9.75 -23.88
CA HIS A 691 17.81 9.75 -25.19
C HIS A 691 18.41 8.39 -25.54
N GLU A 692 19.16 7.81 -24.60
CA GLU A 692 19.81 6.50 -24.79
C GLU A 692 18.77 5.38 -24.94
N ALA A 693 17.69 5.41 -24.15
CA ALA A 693 16.58 4.47 -24.27
C ALA A 693 15.88 4.58 -25.63
N CYS A 694 15.54 5.79 -26.09
CA CYS A 694 14.89 6.00 -27.40
C CYS A 694 15.77 5.49 -28.54
N ALA A 695 17.06 5.87 -28.56
CA ALA A 695 18.00 5.44 -29.58
C ALA A 695 18.16 3.90 -29.61
N ARG A 696 18.26 3.28 -28.44
CA ARG A 696 18.34 1.82 -28.30
C ARG A 696 17.08 1.13 -28.82
N ILE A 697 15.88 1.59 -28.43
CA ILE A 697 14.62 0.95 -28.82
C ILE A 697 14.48 0.97 -30.35
N VAL A 698 14.79 2.12 -30.98
CA VAL A 698 14.82 2.25 -32.44
C VAL A 698 15.85 1.31 -33.06
N ALA A 699 17.10 1.32 -32.58
CA ALA A 699 18.18 0.49 -33.10
C ALA A 699 17.89 -1.02 -32.97
N LYS A 700 17.33 -1.45 -31.83
CA LYS A 700 16.96 -2.86 -31.60
C LYS A 700 15.83 -3.29 -32.54
N THR A 701 14.85 -2.40 -32.79
CA THR A 701 13.76 -2.63 -33.76
C THR A 701 14.29 -2.72 -35.20
N MET A 702 15.32 -1.94 -35.54
CA MET A 702 16.00 -2.04 -36.85
C MET A 702 16.81 -3.34 -36.99
N GLY A 703 17.47 -3.78 -35.92
CA GLY A 703 18.35 -4.96 -35.91
C GLY A 703 17.63 -6.31 -35.85
N SER A 704 16.35 -6.36 -35.46
CA SER A 704 15.53 -7.58 -35.42
C SER A 704 15.12 -8.12 -36.80
N LYS A 705 15.68 -7.59 -37.90
CA LYS A 705 15.48 -8.00 -39.31
C LYS A 705 15.91 -9.45 -39.67
N GLY A 706 15.97 -10.40 -38.74
CA GLY A 706 16.36 -11.78 -39.09
C GLY A 706 16.58 -12.79 -37.97
N SER A 707 16.15 -12.55 -36.73
CA SER A 707 16.24 -13.58 -35.69
C SER A 707 14.90 -13.79 -34.98
N ARG A 708 14.27 -14.94 -35.25
CA ARG A 708 13.19 -15.49 -34.43
C ARG A 708 13.80 -16.03 -33.13
N GLN A 709 14.15 -15.15 -32.20
CA GLN A 709 14.21 -15.52 -30.79
C GLN A 709 13.06 -14.83 -30.08
N ALA A 710 12.06 -15.66 -29.75
CA ALA A 710 10.98 -15.30 -28.86
C ALA A 710 11.56 -15.01 -27.47
N ASP A 711 11.57 -13.74 -27.08
CA ASP A 711 11.13 -13.32 -25.74
C ASP A 711 10.89 -11.79 -25.68
N GLN A 712 9.66 -11.45 -25.28
CA GLN A 712 9.21 -10.23 -24.58
C GLN A 712 9.55 -8.81 -25.09
N PHE A 713 10.23 -8.60 -26.22
CA PHE A 713 10.52 -7.21 -26.65
C PHE A 713 9.33 -6.56 -27.38
N SER A 714 8.55 -5.75 -26.66
CA SER A 714 7.52 -4.87 -27.23
C SER A 714 8.02 -3.41 -27.23
N PRO A 715 8.62 -2.91 -28.34
CA PRO A 715 9.25 -1.60 -28.37
C PRO A 715 8.28 -0.44 -28.15
N LEU A 716 7.02 -0.57 -28.61
CA LEU A 716 5.99 0.43 -28.37
C LEU A 716 5.53 0.45 -26.91
N ALA A 717 5.42 -0.71 -26.26
CA ALA A 717 5.05 -0.77 -24.85
C ALA A 717 6.12 -0.14 -23.94
N GLU A 718 7.42 -0.35 -24.23
CA GLU A 718 8.51 0.32 -23.50
C GLU A 718 8.42 1.86 -23.62
N LEU A 719 8.17 2.39 -24.83
CA LEU A 719 8.05 3.83 -25.06
C LEU A 719 6.80 4.42 -24.38
N ASP A 720 5.68 3.71 -24.41
CA ASP A 720 4.45 4.12 -23.70
C ASP A 720 4.64 4.12 -22.18
N GLU A 721 5.40 3.16 -21.63
CA GLU A 721 5.74 3.15 -20.22
C GLU A 721 6.59 4.38 -19.83
N MET A 722 7.58 4.74 -20.66
CA MET A 722 8.38 5.95 -20.45
C MET A 722 7.51 7.22 -20.46
N LEU A 723 6.56 7.35 -21.39
CA LEU A 723 5.62 8.47 -21.41
C LEU A 723 4.78 8.55 -20.13
N LYS A 724 4.30 7.41 -19.62
CA LYS A 724 3.54 7.36 -18.36
C LYS A 724 4.36 7.90 -17.19
N LYS A 725 5.64 7.53 -17.09
CA LYS A 725 6.56 8.02 -16.03
C LYS A 725 6.86 9.52 -16.10
N MET A 726 6.53 10.18 -17.21
CA MET A 726 6.70 11.64 -17.39
C MET A 726 5.42 12.45 -17.20
N SER A 727 4.27 11.80 -17.02
CA SER A 727 2.98 12.49 -16.87
C SER A 727 2.78 13.02 -15.44
N PHE A 728 2.40 14.30 -15.30
CA PHE A 728 2.15 14.95 -14.00
C PHE A 728 0.70 15.41 -13.83
N SER A 729 0.30 15.54 -12.57
CA SER A 729 -0.96 16.13 -12.11
C SER A 729 -1.03 17.63 -12.46
N GLN A 730 -2.23 18.10 -12.79
CA GLN A 730 -2.47 19.51 -13.13
C GLN A 730 -2.00 20.46 -12.02
N GLY A 731 -1.20 21.47 -12.39
CA GLY A 731 -0.68 22.49 -11.47
C GLY A 731 0.71 22.20 -10.88
N ALA A 732 1.32 21.04 -11.16
CA ALA A 732 2.69 20.74 -10.74
C ALA A 732 3.74 21.51 -11.56
N TYR A 733 4.90 21.76 -10.96
CA TYR A 733 6.06 22.34 -11.65
C TYR A 733 6.56 21.41 -12.75
N VAL A 734 6.69 21.93 -13.98
CA VAL A 734 7.24 21.20 -15.13
C VAL A 734 8.73 21.53 -15.25
N PRO A 735 9.64 20.55 -15.07
CA PRO A 735 11.06 20.79 -15.22
C PRO A 735 11.44 21.19 -16.66
N PRO A 736 12.46 22.04 -16.87
CA PRO A 736 12.94 22.40 -18.19
C PRO A 736 13.44 21.18 -18.98
N GLY A 737 13.26 21.21 -20.31
CA GLY A 737 13.62 20.11 -21.21
C GLY A 737 12.65 18.93 -21.20
N GLN A 738 11.72 18.82 -20.26
CA GLN A 738 10.79 17.68 -20.19
C GLN A 738 9.92 17.54 -21.44
N GLN A 739 9.41 18.66 -21.96
CA GLN A 739 8.58 18.64 -23.16
C GLN A 739 9.36 18.17 -24.40
N GLU A 740 10.64 18.52 -24.48
CA GLU A 740 11.55 18.09 -25.55
C GLU A 740 11.79 16.58 -25.50
N ASP A 741 11.98 16.03 -24.29
CA ASP A 741 12.16 14.60 -24.06
C ASP A 741 10.87 13.80 -24.31
N ILE A 742 9.70 14.35 -23.96
CA ILE A 742 8.39 13.78 -24.33
C ILE A 742 8.24 13.74 -25.85
N ASP A 743 8.59 14.82 -26.54
CA ASP A 743 8.52 14.90 -28.01
C ASP A 743 9.53 13.94 -28.66
N LEU A 744 10.70 13.71 -28.05
CA LEU A 744 11.66 12.72 -28.49
C LEU A 744 11.09 11.30 -28.39
N ILE A 745 10.45 10.95 -27.27
CA ILE A 745 9.81 9.63 -27.10
C ILE A 745 8.70 9.43 -28.14
N LYS A 746 7.87 10.45 -28.38
CA LYS A 746 6.83 10.39 -29.43
C LYS A 746 7.43 10.18 -30.82
N LYS A 747 8.51 10.89 -31.15
CA LYS A 747 9.23 10.70 -32.43
C LYS A 747 9.81 9.29 -32.55
N ALA A 748 10.37 8.74 -31.48
CA ALA A 748 10.86 7.37 -31.44
C ALA A 748 9.71 6.37 -31.64
N ALA A 749 8.55 6.59 -31.03
CA ALA A 749 7.36 5.74 -31.21
C ALA A 749 6.88 5.75 -32.66
N THR A 750 6.80 6.93 -33.30
CA THR A 750 6.48 7.05 -34.73
C THR A 750 7.49 6.28 -35.59
N ALA A 751 8.80 6.41 -35.30
CA ALA A 751 9.84 5.70 -36.05
C ALA A 751 9.72 4.17 -35.90
N VAL A 752 9.46 3.68 -34.69
CA VAL A 752 9.22 2.25 -34.41
C VAL A 752 7.97 1.75 -35.16
N GLN A 753 6.88 2.51 -35.15
CA GLN A 753 5.66 2.14 -35.89
C GLN A 753 5.92 1.97 -37.39
N LEU A 754 6.65 2.90 -38.01
CA LEU A 754 7.02 2.81 -39.43
C LEU A 754 7.90 1.59 -39.71
N LEU A 755 8.89 1.31 -38.85
CA LEU A 755 9.77 0.14 -38.99
C LEU A 755 9.02 -1.19 -38.89
N LEU A 756 8.01 -1.28 -38.02
CA LEU A 756 7.16 -2.47 -37.87
C LEU A 756 6.20 -2.64 -39.06
N GLN A 757 5.69 -1.56 -39.64
CA GLN A 757 4.89 -1.60 -40.87
C GLN A 757 5.72 -2.05 -42.07
N ASP A 758 6.95 -1.57 -42.21
CA ASP A 758 7.86 -2.03 -43.28
C ASP A 758 8.20 -3.53 -43.14
N GLN A 759 8.30 -4.05 -41.92
CA GLN A 759 8.54 -5.48 -41.67
C GLN A 759 7.34 -6.34 -42.04
N SER A 760 6.11 -5.93 -41.72
CA SER A 760 4.91 -6.71 -42.07
C SER A 760 4.67 -6.77 -43.58
N VAL A 761 5.06 -5.73 -44.33
CA VAL A 761 5.01 -5.71 -45.80
C VAL A 761 6.06 -6.66 -46.41
N VAL A 762 7.26 -6.75 -45.83
CA VAL A 762 8.32 -7.67 -46.28
C VAL A 762 7.98 -9.13 -45.94
N ASP A 763 7.43 -9.41 -44.76
CA ASP A 763 7.00 -10.75 -44.37
C ASP A 763 5.85 -11.25 -45.26
N ALA A 764 4.85 -10.41 -45.55
CA ALA A 764 3.76 -10.73 -46.48
C ALA A 764 4.24 -10.99 -47.92
N ALA A 765 5.30 -10.31 -48.37
CA ALA A 765 5.91 -10.56 -49.67
C ALA A 765 6.71 -11.88 -49.71
N SER A 766 7.25 -12.33 -48.57
CA SER A 766 8.01 -13.57 -48.46
C SER A 766 7.13 -14.83 -48.34
N GLU A 767 5.93 -14.74 -47.76
CA GLU A 767 4.97 -15.87 -47.70
C GLU A 767 4.27 -16.13 -49.06
N VAL A 768 4.08 -15.09 -49.87
CA VAL A 768 3.48 -15.24 -51.22
C VAL A 768 4.50 -15.79 -52.24
N GLY A 769 5.81 -15.66 -51.98
CA GLY A 769 6.88 -16.16 -52.85
C GLY A 769 7.26 -17.64 -52.65
N GLY A 770 6.61 -18.37 -51.73
CA GLY A 770 6.94 -19.77 -51.39
C GLY A 770 6.05 -20.84 -52.04
N VAL A 771 5.24 -20.50 -53.04
CA VAL A 771 4.33 -21.46 -53.72
C VAL A 771 4.75 -21.80 -55.16
N ASP A 772 5.81 -21.18 -55.69
CA ASP A 772 6.38 -21.59 -56.98
C ASP A 772 7.85 -21.98 -56.81
N ASP A 773 8.10 -23.22 -56.36
CA ASP A 773 9.18 -24.10 -56.83
C ASP A 773 8.94 -25.57 -56.44
#